data_AF-A0AB35M460-F1
#
_entry.id   AF-A0AB35M460-F1
#
_cell.length_a   1.000
_cell.length_b   1.000
_cell.length_c   1.000
_cell.angle_alpha   90.00
_cell.angle_beta   90.00
_cell.angle_gamma   90.00
#
_symmetry.space_group_name_H-M   'P 1'
#
loop_
_entity.id
_entity.type
_entity.pdbx_description
1 polymer ?
#
loop_
_entity_poly.entity_id
_entity_poly.type
_entity_poly.pdbx_seq_one_letter_code
_entity_poly.pdbx_strand_id
1 'polypeptide(L)'
;MSAVTPIDLRKKTDVPAQATHQELTTPKLSPIELSKTLGRIFRRWDDPGHRLFSSSEELRHFRKNVARYAWRRHKKKVTRAQARAQSASSTKPSRARHNITRLNQRDVQALIRNAIQLAKEAELDFSSRKATKEVALVLTHLNREPDFEATIPTSIKRPVRPSSAATSSRDIKVQQRVLDSVRALQSIPANQCTPEQSLLFLALSMGTLLGMEEEVIRHTLLNLSPEHLPRLNTKRGPHHWFIGCLPGLSRTHPAHYRLKIPNHLRRLLRACRQSHAPSPAPSSQRADAWWFSSDATLDLNSPLEARAAHLDQLLVTGLSQLLDSQAPRRTGSSASLKRVRSLLRHAFRCTTLLGPAPIWSQLLRRYPLPVCSWRSPWQHDESLFLSAASLPTSGTSSASGAMDVSEPEDIETDLHTPELLMGGGDRSNESSPSTSSRYRQDQLSTDWYVKAGNQLYAYITELEHEGLITPKGESAIQRHDAITSRYAKKLIHMLGEDSYPLWILLWLSYQSSTQGNKASTLRTYLSRLTPTSLMMLPDIPWLTLWDGELMEAISEQLPTQKGWDTSTSHNFFQTFNQFISFCQGNDRLTGIPPVQGEGGRFISTLRTHLIMPHEAEHLTRALSRRRSGLRRSWLIAFLLGYYGGLRAGEVMALTLHDVIINQPGDNGPTYCYVEIHAGKTANARRSVPLHLLISPELMTLVKEWIDRRRESFAGQHRLKNIALLGPESSPLGYSRESLLTPLMAWARQSLRGALTPGMKLEDIHFDFHLLRHNAISWLVLRLYSDDYPQLLDRLSSACRGHWSFTPPALANCRRAVYDVLEKDAKARGHRLELLAKLIGHRNSQTLTHHYTHVLGEIHGEVLLELMKRR
;
A
#
# COMPACT_ATOMS: atom_id res chain seq x y z
N MET A 1 53.23 27.91 -11.84
CA MET A 1 53.47 27.09 -13.06
C MET A 1 52.17 26.32 -13.32
N SER A 2 51.31 26.59 -14.31
CA SER A 2 51.42 27.36 -15.57
C SER A 2 49.98 27.68 -16.05
N ALA A 3 49.74 28.94 -16.46
CA ALA A 3 48.72 29.55 -17.36
C ALA A 3 47.24 29.05 -17.33
N VAL A 4 46.20 29.83 -16.96
CA VAL A 4 45.56 31.02 -17.60
C VAL A 4 45.17 30.76 -19.07
N THR A 5 43.88 30.67 -19.47
CA THR A 5 42.96 31.80 -19.74
C THR A 5 41.45 31.42 -19.71
N PRO A 6 40.54 32.33 -19.31
CA PRO A 6 39.11 32.28 -19.61
C PRO A 6 38.80 33.05 -20.92
N ILE A 7 37.89 32.56 -21.76
CA ILE A 7 37.39 33.30 -22.94
C ILE A 7 35.87 33.50 -22.86
N ASP A 8 35.55 34.77 -23.03
CA ASP A 8 34.29 35.51 -23.03
C ASP A 8 33.41 35.18 -24.26
N LEU A 9 32.09 35.13 -24.06
CA LEU A 9 31.09 35.04 -25.14
C LEU A 9 30.02 36.13 -24.99
N ARG A 10 30.44 37.39 -25.02
CA ARG A 10 29.61 38.51 -25.54
C ARG A 10 30.06 38.88 -26.95
N LYS A 11 29.35 38.38 -27.96
CA LYS A 11 29.17 39.09 -29.24
C LYS A 11 27.74 38.94 -29.73
N LYS A 12 26.99 40.04 -29.60
CA LYS A 12 25.86 40.39 -30.48
C LYS A 12 26.45 40.81 -31.82
N THR A 13 25.86 40.36 -32.92
CA THR A 13 25.31 41.15 -34.04
C THR A 13 25.02 40.19 -35.20
N ASP A 14 23.74 40.03 -35.53
CA ASP A 14 23.19 40.36 -36.86
C ASP A 14 21.78 39.77 -37.01
N VAL A 15 20.82 40.68 -37.09
CA VAL A 15 19.47 40.45 -37.60
C VAL A 15 19.49 40.85 -39.07
N PRO A 16 18.86 40.05 -39.95
CA PRO A 16 17.90 40.68 -40.87
C PRO A 16 16.51 40.06 -40.72
N ALA A 17 15.55 40.90 -41.09
CA ALA A 17 14.12 40.79 -40.83
C ALA A 17 13.37 39.86 -41.80
N GLN A 18 12.14 39.51 -41.37
CA GLN A 18 10.96 39.13 -42.15
C GLN A 18 11.07 37.93 -43.10
N ALA A 19 10.48 36.81 -42.66
CA ALA A 19 9.79 35.86 -43.54
C ALA A 19 8.47 35.45 -42.89
N THR A 20 7.37 35.88 -43.51
CA THR A 20 6.00 35.39 -43.33
C THR A 20 5.94 33.88 -43.59
N HIS A 21 5.30 33.11 -42.71
CA HIS A 21 4.91 31.71 -42.97
C HIS A 21 3.54 31.47 -42.32
N GLN A 22 2.43 31.44 -43.07
CA GLN A 22 1.95 30.31 -43.89
C GLN A 22 1.87 28.99 -43.12
N GLU A 23 0.64 28.46 -43.12
CA GLU A 23 0.18 27.14 -42.67
C GLU A 23 1.28 26.07 -42.53
N LEU A 24 1.55 25.65 -41.29
CA LEU A 24 2.33 24.45 -41.00
C LEU A 24 1.50 23.20 -41.30
N THR A 25 1.33 22.89 -42.59
CA THR A 25 1.24 21.50 -43.02
C THR A 25 2.63 20.88 -42.82
N THR A 26 2.80 20.08 -41.78
CA THR A 26 4.08 19.38 -41.57
C THR A 26 4.34 18.46 -42.77
N PRO A 27 5.43 18.65 -43.52
CA PRO A 27 5.75 17.77 -44.64
C PRO A 27 6.11 16.39 -44.09
N LYS A 28 5.66 15.36 -44.80
CA LYS A 28 6.06 13.97 -44.55
C LYS A 28 7.60 13.91 -44.58
N LEU A 29 8.22 13.63 -43.44
CA LEU A 29 9.68 13.47 -43.36
C LEU A 29 10.11 12.41 -44.39
N SER A 30 10.99 12.81 -45.31
CA SER A 30 11.53 11.89 -46.31
C SER A 30 12.35 10.79 -45.61
N PRO A 31 12.54 9.60 -46.23
CA PRO A 31 13.44 8.56 -45.69
C PRO A 31 14.85 9.06 -45.34
N ILE A 32 15.30 10.14 -45.99
CA ILE A 32 16.58 10.82 -45.76
C ILE A 32 16.53 11.64 -44.46
N GLU A 33 15.44 12.36 -44.17
CA GLU A 33 15.27 13.09 -42.91
C GLU A 33 15.06 12.15 -41.72
N LEU A 34 14.40 11.01 -41.93
CA LEU A 34 14.28 9.94 -40.94
C LEU A 34 15.65 9.33 -40.58
N SER A 35 16.53 9.16 -41.58
CA SER A 35 17.92 8.75 -41.39
C SER A 35 18.74 9.80 -40.64
N LYS A 36 18.50 11.10 -40.92
CA LYS A 36 19.11 12.22 -40.17
C LYS A 36 18.62 12.28 -38.72
N THR A 37 17.39 11.90 -38.43
CA THR A 37 16.83 11.84 -37.05
C THR A 37 17.42 10.66 -36.27
N LEU A 38 17.59 9.49 -36.87
CA LEU A 38 18.37 8.39 -36.28
C LEU A 38 19.82 8.78 -36.06
N GLY A 39 20.43 9.45 -37.04
CA GLY A 39 21.77 10.01 -36.92
C GLY A 39 21.86 11.04 -35.80
N ARG A 40 20.79 11.77 -35.46
CA ARG A 40 20.75 12.71 -34.32
C ARG A 40 20.51 12.01 -32.99
N ILE A 41 19.64 10.99 -32.93
CA ILE A 41 19.42 10.17 -31.72
C ILE A 41 20.68 9.38 -31.39
N PHE A 42 21.30 8.73 -32.37
CA PHE A 42 22.56 8.00 -32.19
C PHE A 42 23.74 8.94 -31.89
N ARG A 43 23.84 10.13 -32.51
CA ARG A 43 24.86 11.14 -32.14
C ARG A 43 24.64 11.74 -30.76
N ARG A 44 23.39 11.96 -30.32
CA ARG A 44 23.06 12.35 -28.93
C ARG A 44 23.36 11.25 -27.92
N TRP A 45 23.33 9.98 -28.35
CA TRP A 45 23.75 8.85 -27.53
C TRP A 45 25.27 8.63 -27.55
N ASP A 46 26.04 9.36 -28.36
CA ASP A 46 27.51 9.37 -28.32
C ASP A 46 28.07 10.49 -27.41
N ASP A 47 27.20 11.23 -26.72
CA ASP A 47 27.56 12.25 -25.73
C ASP A 47 27.97 11.58 -24.38
N PRO A 48 29.19 11.83 -23.87
CA PRO A 48 29.68 11.28 -22.60
C PRO A 48 28.80 11.60 -21.37
N GLY A 49 27.97 12.65 -21.42
CA GLY A 49 27.10 13.07 -20.31
C GLY A 49 25.76 12.33 -20.20
N HIS A 50 25.42 11.46 -21.16
CA HIS A 50 24.09 10.83 -21.20
C HIS A 50 23.98 9.62 -20.25
N ARG A 51 22.92 9.52 -19.42
CA ARG A 51 22.68 8.42 -18.43
C ARG A 51 22.66 6.99 -19.00
N LEU A 52 22.81 6.82 -20.31
CA LEU A 52 23.00 5.54 -20.99
C LEU A 52 24.47 5.05 -20.95
N PHE A 53 25.41 5.82 -20.37
CA PHE A 53 26.86 5.61 -20.48
C PHE A 53 27.62 5.20 -19.21
N SER A 54 26.97 4.80 -18.11
CA SER A 54 27.68 4.30 -16.93
C SER A 54 28.12 2.81 -17.04
N SER A 55 28.43 2.32 -18.25
CA SER A 55 28.69 0.90 -18.51
C SER A 55 29.69 0.66 -19.64
N SER A 56 30.34 -0.52 -19.63
CA SER A 56 31.36 -0.97 -20.58
C SER A 56 30.99 -0.79 -22.06
N GLU A 57 32.00 -0.68 -22.92
CA GLU A 57 31.88 -0.51 -24.38
C GLU A 57 31.02 -1.61 -25.05
N GLU A 58 31.11 -2.84 -24.53
CA GLU A 58 30.30 -3.97 -24.97
C GLU A 58 28.80 -3.77 -24.70
N LEU A 59 28.44 -3.22 -23.53
CA LEU A 59 27.05 -2.91 -23.17
C LEU A 59 26.47 -1.81 -24.07
N ARG A 60 27.33 -0.88 -24.52
CA ARG A 60 26.99 0.19 -25.45
C ARG A 60 26.68 -0.37 -26.85
N HIS A 61 27.53 -1.27 -27.35
CA HIS A 61 27.31 -1.92 -28.63
C HIS A 61 26.02 -2.77 -28.62
N PHE A 62 25.79 -3.49 -27.53
CA PHE A 62 24.57 -4.24 -27.27
C PHE A 62 23.30 -3.37 -27.35
N ARG A 63 23.25 -2.26 -26.59
CA ARG A 63 22.10 -1.34 -26.58
C ARG A 63 21.82 -0.74 -27.97
N LYS A 64 22.88 -0.39 -28.72
CA LYS A 64 22.76 0.09 -30.11
C LYS A 64 22.13 -0.96 -31.02
N ASN A 65 22.52 -2.24 -30.88
CA ASN A 65 21.99 -3.32 -31.70
C ASN A 65 20.52 -3.64 -31.36
N VAL A 66 20.13 -3.61 -30.08
CA VAL A 66 18.73 -3.75 -29.66
C VAL A 66 17.85 -2.63 -30.23
N ALA A 67 18.32 -1.38 -30.18
CA ALA A 67 17.62 -0.23 -30.75
C ALA A 67 17.48 -0.33 -32.28
N ARG A 68 18.55 -0.72 -32.98
CA ARG A 68 18.54 -0.97 -34.44
C ARG A 68 17.54 -2.07 -34.81
N TYR A 69 17.45 -3.14 -34.02
CA TYR A 69 16.53 -4.23 -34.27
C TYR A 69 15.06 -3.81 -34.10
N ALA A 70 14.72 -3.12 -33.00
CA ALA A 70 13.40 -2.54 -32.76
C ALA A 70 12.96 -1.65 -33.93
N TRP A 71 13.90 -0.86 -34.45
CA TRP A 71 13.67 0.06 -35.55
C TRP A 71 13.53 -0.62 -36.93
N ARG A 72 14.31 -1.66 -37.23
CA ARG A 72 14.15 -2.43 -38.49
C ARG A 72 12.75 -3.05 -38.59
N ARG A 73 12.22 -3.52 -37.46
CA ARG A 73 10.83 -4.00 -37.35
C ARG A 73 9.82 -2.89 -37.62
N HIS A 74 10.05 -1.69 -37.08
CA HIS A 74 9.25 -0.49 -37.40
C HIS A 74 9.26 -0.19 -38.91
N LYS A 75 10.44 -0.06 -39.53
CA LYS A 75 10.59 0.22 -40.98
C LYS A 75 9.81 -0.79 -41.83
N LYS A 76 9.95 -2.09 -41.56
CA LYS A 76 9.25 -3.15 -42.30
C LYS A 76 7.72 -3.07 -42.15
N LYS A 77 7.22 -2.63 -40.98
CA LYS A 77 5.78 -2.45 -40.72
C LYS A 77 5.24 -1.22 -41.48
N VAL A 78 5.98 -0.11 -41.46
CA VAL A 78 5.65 1.11 -42.21
C VAL A 78 5.67 0.86 -43.73
N THR A 79 6.70 0.21 -44.27
CA THR A 79 6.78 -0.11 -45.70
C THR A 79 5.63 -1.02 -46.16
N ARG A 80 5.22 -1.99 -45.34
CA ARG A 80 4.05 -2.84 -45.63
C ARG A 80 2.74 -2.05 -45.58
N ALA A 81 2.60 -1.10 -44.66
CA ALA A 81 1.42 -0.23 -44.59
C ALA A 81 1.36 0.73 -45.80
N GLN A 82 2.50 1.26 -46.23
CA GLN A 82 2.61 2.08 -47.44
C GLN A 82 2.31 1.31 -48.72
N ALA A 83 2.85 0.09 -48.86
CA ALA A 83 2.54 -0.79 -50.00
C ALA A 83 1.05 -1.15 -50.06
N ARG A 84 0.41 -1.40 -48.90
CA ARG A 84 -1.06 -1.63 -48.81
C ARG A 84 -1.90 -0.41 -49.14
N ALA A 85 -1.41 0.78 -48.80
CA ALA A 85 -2.08 2.04 -49.15
C ALA A 85 -1.94 2.36 -50.65
N GLN A 86 -0.82 1.97 -51.28
CA GLN A 86 -0.59 2.12 -52.71
C GLN A 86 -1.34 1.08 -53.55
N SER A 87 -1.63 -0.10 -53.00
CA SER A 87 -2.41 -1.14 -53.69
C SER A 87 -3.94 -0.98 -53.56
N ALA A 88 -4.42 -0.02 -52.75
CA ALA A 88 -5.85 0.24 -52.61
C ALA A 88 -6.27 1.36 -53.58
N SER A 89 -6.88 0.98 -54.70
CA SER A 89 -7.45 1.94 -55.65
C SER A 89 -8.59 2.73 -55.01
N SER A 90 -8.39 4.03 -54.87
CA SER A 90 -9.36 5.13 -54.73
C SER A 90 -10.85 4.75 -54.59
N THR A 91 -11.43 5.04 -53.43
CA THR A 91 -12.69 5.82 -53.29
C THR A 91 -13.04 6.03 -51.80
N LYS A 92 -12.34 6.97 -51.17
CA LYS A 92 -12.78 7.86 -50.06
C LYS A 92 -11.54 8.49 -49.40
N PRO A 93 -11.58 9.77 -48.99
CA PRO A 93 -10.46 10.42 -48.33
C PRO A 93 -10.26 9.76 -46.95
N SER A 94 -9.28 8.87 -46.84
CA SER A 94 -8.91 8.29 -45.55
C SER A 94 -8.29 9.40 -44.70
N ARG A 95 -8.95 9.78 -43.61
CA ARG A 95 -8.35 10.57 -42.52
C ARG A 95 -6.95 10.01 -42.24
N ALA A 96 -5.92 10.83 -42.42
CA ALA A 96 -4.53 10.46 -42.19
C ALA A 96 -4.34 10.07 -40.72
N ARG A 97 -4.52 8.77 -40.41
CA ARG A 97 -4.13 8.20 -39.11
C ARG A 97 -2.63 8.43 -38.96
N HIS A 98 -2.21 9.14 -37.92
CA HIS A 98 -0.82 9.17 -37.51
C HIS A 98 -0.36 7.72 -37.33
N ASN A 99 0.59 7.27 -38.15
CA ASN A 99 1.10 5.89 -38.12
C ASN A 99 2.08 5.72 -36.96
N ILE A 100 1.60 5.91 -35.72
CA ILE A 100 2.33 5.60 -34.51
C ILE A 100 2.64 4.10 -34.53
N THR A 101 3.91 3.75 -34.39
CA THR A 101 4.28 2.34 -34.35
C THR A 101 4.22 1.79 -32.95
N ARG A 102 3.26 0.89 -32.77
CA ARG A 102 3.10 0.08 -31.56
C ARG A 102 3.91 -1.20 -31.62
N LEU A 103 4.79 -1.42 -30.64
CA LEU A 103 5.39 -2.70 -30.31
C LEU A 103 4.64 -3.33 -29.13
N ASN A 104 3.95 -4.42 -29.43
CA ASN A 104 3.09 -5.13 -28.50
C ASN A 104 3.94 -6.02 -27.58
N GLN A 105 3.36 -6.55 -26.51
CA GLN A 105 4.04 -7.50 -25.61
C GLN A 105 4.71 -8.69 -26.34
N ARG A 106 4.09 -9.22 -27.40
CA ARG A 106 4.67 -10.29 -28.24
C ARG A 106 5.94 -9.85 -28.98
N ASP A 107 5.95 -8.64 -29.52
CA ASP A 107 7.11 -8.08 -30.22
C ASP A 107 8.26 -7.80 -29.24
N VAL A 108 7.92 -7.31 -28.05
CA VAL A 108 8.87 -7.07 -26.96
C VAL A 108 9.50 -8.38 -26.46
N GLN A 109 8.73 -9.45 -26.34
CA GLN A 109 9.26 -10.78 -26.00
C GLN A 109 10.18 -11.35 -27.09
N ALA A 110 9.85 -11.12 -28.37
CA ALA A 110 10.77 -11.46 -29.47
C ALA A 110 12.06 -10.62 -29.42
N LEU A 111 11.95 -9.34 -29.05
CA LEU A 111 13.09 -8.44 -28.85
C LEU A 111 14.00 -8.92 -27.72
N ILE A 112 13.44 -9.36 -26.59
CA ILE A 112 14.19 -9.92 -25.45
C ILE A 112 14.90 -11.21 -25.84
N ARG A 113 14.22 -12.14 -26.53
CA ARG A 113 14.85 -13.39 -27.00
C ARG A 113 16.02 -13.12 -27.94
N ASN A 114 15.87 -12.19 -28.87
CA ASN A 114 16.95 -11.80 -29.76
C ASN A 114 18.07 -11.06 -29.03
N ALA A 115 17.75 -10.24 -28.03
CA ALA A 115 18.75 -9.60 -27.20
C ALA A 115 19.56 -10.63 -26.39
N ILE A 116 18.91 -11.69 -25.86
CA ILE A 116 19.62 -12.79 -25.19
C ILE A 116 20.54 -13.51 -26.18
N GLN A 117 20.08 -13.75 -27.41
CA GLN A 117 20.87 -14.39 -28.45
C GLN A 117 22.09 -13.54 -28.85
N LEU A 118 21.90 -12.23 -29.06
CA LEU A 118 22.98 -11.30 -29.36
C LEU A 118 23.99 -11.19 -28.21
N ALA A 119 23.55 -11.29 -26.96
CA ALA A 119 24.45 -11.30 -25.82
C ALA A 119 25.31 -12.57 -25.80
N LYS A 120 24.72 -13.73 -26.13
CA LYS A 120 25.47 -14.99 -26.25
C LYS A 120 26.49 -14.95 -27.38
N GLU A 121 26.11 -14.40 -28.54
CA GLU A 121 26.99 -14.26 -29.71
C GLU A 121 28.15 -13.28 -29.47
N ALA A 122 27.95 -12.29 -28.60
CA ALA A 122 28.98 -11.34 -28.19
C ALA A 122 29.75 -11.79 -26.93
N GLU A 123 29.59 -13.04 -26.49
CA GLU A 123 30.22 -13.62 -25.29
C GLU A 123 29.96 -12.82 -23.99
N LEU A 124 28.87 -12.05 -23.96
CA LEU A 124 28.48 -11.28 -22.78
C LEU A 124 27.76 -12.19 -21.79
N ASP A 125 28.26 -12.27 -20.54
CA ASP A 125 27.60 -13.01 -19.45
C ASP A 125 26.32 -12.28 -18.97
N PHE A 126 25.28 -12.35 -19.79
CA PHE A 126 23.98 -11.75 -19.52
C PHE A 126 23.00 -12.83 -19.11
N SER A 127 22.60 -12.79 -17.83
CA SER A 127 21.36 -13.45 -17.43
C SER A 127 20.16 -12.88 -18.23
N SER A 128 19.15 -13.72 -18.49
CA SER A 128 17.89 -13.30 -19.11
C SER A 128 17.30 -12.04 -18.46
N ARG A 129 17.45 -11.92 -17.13
CA ARG A 129 17.01 -10.77 -16.34
C ARG A 129 17.79 -9.48 -16.66
N LYS A 130 19.10 -9.57 -16.90
CA LYS A 130 19.94 -8.45 -17.33
C LYS A 130 19.52 -8.00 -18.74
N ALA A 131 19.36 -8.93 -19.68
CA ALA A 131 18.86 -8.62 -21.03
C ALA A 131 17.48 -7.96 -21.03
N THR A 132 16.53 -8.44 -20.21
CA THR A 132 15.20 -7.80 -20.08
C THR A 132 15.28 -6.36 -19.55
N LYS A 133 16.14 -6.11 -18.55
CA LYS A 133 16.34 -4.77 -17.98
C LYS A 133 16.94 -3.81 -19.03
N GLU A 134 17.90 -4.28 -19.80
CA GLU A 134 18.53 -3.50 -20.86
C GLU A 134 17.56 -3.18 -22.01
N VAL A 135 16.76 -4.16 -22.43
CA VAL A 135 15.68 -3.96 -23.40
C VAL A 135 14.65 -2.95 -22.87
N ALA A 136 14.22 -3.06 -21.61
CA ALA A 136 13.29 -2.12 -20.99
C ALA A 136 13.82 -0.69 -21.03
N LEU A 137 15.11 -0.51 -20.75
CA LEU A 137 15.77 0.79 -20.74
C LEU A 137 15.80 1.41 -22.14
N VAL A 138 16.13 0.62 -23.17
CA VAL A 138 16.11 1.04 -24.58
C VAL A 138 14.69 1.42 -25.03
N LEU A 139 13.68 0.59 -24.74
CA LEU A 139 12.29 0.88 -25.11
C LEU A 139 11.74 2.10 -24.37
N THR A 140 12.13 2.31 -23.11
CA THR A 140 11.77 3.52 -22.35
C THR A 140 12.29 4.79 -23.01
N HIS A 141 13.49 4.73 -23.63
CA HIS A 141 14.05 5.87 -24.35
C HIS A 141 13.36 6.07 -25.70
N LEU A 142 13.10 4.99 -26.44
CA LEU A 142 12.39 5.08 -27.71
C LEU A 142 10.95 5.60 -27.56
N ASN A 143 10.27 5.29 -26.45
CA ASN A 143 8.93 5.82 -26.14
C ASN A 143 8.88 7.34 -25.87
N ARG A 144 10.03 8.01 -25.80
CA ARG A 144 10.08 9.48 -25.72
C ARG A 144 9.97 10.13 -27.09
N GLU A 145 10.09 9.35 -28.17
CA GLU A 145 9.93 9.82 -29.54
C GLU A 145 8.44 9.85 -29.93
N PRO A 146 7.94 10.91 -30.59
CA PRO A 146 6.52 11.14 -30.82
C PRO A 146 5.83 10.08 -31.73
N ASP A 147 6.62 9.30 -32.49
CA ASP A 147 6.11 8.32 -33.47
C ASP A 147 6.27 6.86 -33.02
N PHE A 148 6.73 6.62 -31.77
CA PHE A 148 7.09 5.29 -31.29
C PHE A 148 6.45 4.97 -29.93
N GLU A 149 5.75 3.84 -29.86
CA GLU A 149 5.07 3.38 -28.65
C GLU A 149 5.38 1.89 -28.43
N ALA A 150 6.01 1.54 -27.32
CA ALA A 150 6.37 0.16 -27.01
C ALA A 150 5.97 -0.21 -25.58
N THR A 151 5.43 -1.42 -25.40
CA THR A 151 5.20 -1.98 -24.07
C THR A 151 6.54 -2.20 -23.35
N ILE A 152 6.76 -1.56 -22.21
CA ILE A 152 8.01 -1.75 -21.44
C ILE A 152 7.92 -3.11 -20.72
N PRO A 153 8.88 -4.03 -20.90
CA PRO A 153 8.87 -5.31 -20.23
C PRO A 153 9.14 -5.10 -18.73
N THR A 154 8.20 -5.54 -17.90
CA THR A 154 8.38 -5.52 -16.45
C THR A 154 9.36 -6.63 -16.05
N SER A 155 10.51 -6.25 -15.47
CA SER A 155 11.44 -7.25 -14.95
C SER A 155 10.79 -7.93 -13.75
N ILE A 156 10.31 -9.15 -13.94
CA ILE A 156 9.80 -9.97 -12.84
C ILE A 156 11.01 -10.34 -11.98
N LYS A 157 11.18 -9.68 -10.83
CA LYS A 157 11.81 -10.36 -9.70
C LYS A 157 10.98 -11.63 -9.51
N ARG A 158 11.53 -12.80 -9.85
CA ARG A 158 10.89 -14.07 -9.49
C ARG A 158 10.72 -14.02 -7.97
N PRO A 159 9.49 -13.95 -7.45
CA PRO A 159 9.31 -13.91 -6.02
C PRO A 159 9.88 -15.21 -5.45
N VAL A 160 10.61 -15.09 -4.34
CA VAL A 160 11.12 -16.26 -3.62
C VAL A 160 9.90 -17.05 -3.18
N ARG A 161 9.83 -18.33 -3.55
CA ARG A 161 8.76 -19.23 -3.08
C ARG A 161 8.80 -19.20 -1.55
N PRO A 162 7.74 -18.76 -0.88
CA PRO A 162 7.70 -18.84 0.57
C PRO A 162 7.67 -20.32 0.95
N SER A 163 8.77 -20.84 1.50
CA SER A 163 8.86 -22.21 1.97
C SER A 163 8.92 -22.22 3.49
N SER A 164 7.95 -22.89 4.11
CA SER A 164 7.96 -23.23 5.54
C SER A 164 8.54 -24.62 5.79
N ALA A 165 8.95 -25.34 4.73
CA ALA A 165 9.56 -26.66 4.83
C ALA A 165 10.94 -26.59 5.50
N ALA A 166 11.31 -27.66 6.20
CA ALA A 166 12.65 -27.78 6.75
C ALA A 166 13.68 -27.78 5.62
N THR A 167 14.69 -26.91 5.75
CA THR A 167 15.76 -26.76 4.76
C THR A 167 17.05 -27.46 5.17
N SER A 168 17.09 -28.07 6.37
CA SER A 168 18.25 -28.76 6.91
C SER A 168 17.87 -30.04 7.67
N SER A 169 18.79 -31.01 7.74
CA SER A 169 18.62 -32.23 8.53
C SER A 169 18.40 -31.94 10.02
N ARG A 170 19.02 -30.87 10.54
CA ARG A 170 18.80 -30.37 11.90
C ARG A 170 17.35 -29.94 12.10
N ASP A 171 16.78 -29.21 11.15
CA ASP A 171 15.40 -28.73 11.22
C ASP A 171 14.39 -29.88 11.20
N ILE A 172 14.63 -30.92 10.39
CA ILE A 172 13.81 -32.13 10.35
C ILE A 172 13.83 -32.83 11.71
N LYS A 173 15.01 -33.01 12.32
CA LYS A 173 15.14 -33.60 13.67
C LYS A 173 14.37 -32.80 14.73
N VAL A 174 14.38 -31.47 14.65
CA VAL A 174 13.64 -30.62 15.60
C VAL A 174 12.13 -30.68 15.34
N GLN A 175 11.68 -30.68 14.09
CA GLN A 175 10.26 -30.88 13.74
C GLN A 175 9.73 -32.22 14.29
N GLN A 176 10.50 -33.31 14.14
CA GLN A 176 10.11 -34.61 14.67
C GLN A 176 9.94 -34.54 16.20
N ARG A 177 10.88 -33.91 16.92
CA ARG A 177 10.75 -33.73 18.38
C ARG A 177 9.51 -32.94 18.78
N VAL A 178 9.13 -31.92 18.01
CA VAL A 178 7.89 -31.18 18.25
C VAL A 178 6.68 -32.10 18.08
N LEU A 179 6.61 -32.86 16.98
CA LEU A 179 5.51 -33.79 16.71
C LEU A 179 5.42 -34.89 17.78
N ASP A 180 6.55 -35.45 18.20
CA ASP A 180 6.59 -36.47 19.26
C ASP A 180 6.08 -35.90 20.60
N SER A 181 6.45 -34.66 20.92
CA SER A 181 5.95 -33.98 22.13
C SER A 181 4.44 -33.74 22.05
N VAL A 182 3.92 -33.31 20.90
CA VAL A 182 2.47 -33.13 20.68
C VAL A 182 1.73 -34.46 20.79
N ARG A 183 2.23 -35.54 20.17
CA ARG A 183 1.61 -36.87 20.26
C ARG A 183 1.58 -37.40 21.67
N ALA A 184 2.67 -37.21 22.42
CA ALA A 184 2.71 -37.62 23.81
C ALA A 184 1.69 -36.85 24.66
N LEU A 185 1.60 -35.53 24.51
CA LEU A 185 0.57 -34.73 25.21
C LEU A 185 -0.86 -35.12 24.80
N GLN A 186 -1.08 -35.48 23.54
CA GLN A 186 -2.36 -36.00 23.06
C GLN A 186 -2.73 -37.35 23.65
N SER A 187 -1.75 -38.19 23.99
CA SER A 187 -1.97 -39.52 24.56
C SER A 187 -2.33 -39.49 26.05
N ILE A 188 -2.09 -38.37 26.74
CA ILE A 188 -2.43 -38.21 28.16
C ILE A 188 -3.95 -37.99 28.28
N PRO A 189 -4.68 -38.81 29.07
CA PRO A 189 -6.09 -38.59 29.35
C PRO A 189 -6.36 -37.21 29.94
N ALA A 190 -7.45 -36.55 29.53
CA ALA A 190 -7.74 -35.16 29.91
C ALA A 190 -7.85 -34.94 31.44
N ASN A 191 -8.23 -35.97 32.20
CA ASN A 191 -8.31 -35.96 33.67
C ASN A 191 -6.93 -36.15 34.36
N GLN A 192 -5.91 -36.54 33.62
CA GLN A 192 -4.54 -36.75 34.12
C GLN A 192 -3.55 -35.67 33.65
N CYS A 193 -3.99 -34.81 32.73
CA CYS A 193 -3.17 -33.71 32.21
C CYS A 193 -3.14 -32.55 33.19
N THR A 194 -1.95 -32.11 33.60
CA THR A 194 -1.78 -30.93 34.47
C THR A 194 -2.09 -29.62 33.72
N PRO A 195 -2.30 -28.49 34.42
CA PRO A 195 -2.47 -27.19 33.79
C PRO A 195 -1.26 -26.79 32.97
N GLU A 196 -0.06 -27.07 33.47
CA GLU A 196 1.19 -26.75 32.80
C GLU A 196 1.42 -27.62 31.55
N GLN A 197 1.08 -28.91 31.60
CA GLN A 197 1.07 -29.77 30.41
C GLN A 197 0.04 -29.32 29.40
N SER A 198 -1.15 -28.91 29.85
CA SER A 198 -2.21 -28.35 28.99
C SER A 198 -1.77 -27.03 28.34
N LEU A 199 -1.04 -26.18 29.06
CA LEU A 199 -0.47 -24.93 28.55
C LEU A 199 0.63 -25.20 27.53
N LEU A 200 1.54 -26.14 27.80
CA LEU A 200 2.54 -26.56 26.83
C LEU A 200 1.88 -27.12 25.57
N PHE A 201 0.82 -27.93 25.74
CA PHE A 201 0.08 -28.48 24.61
C PHE A 201 -0.65 -27.39 23.83
N LEU A 202 -1.25 -26.40 24.49
CA LEU A 202 -1.85 -25.24 23.86
C LEU A 202 -0.80 -24.47 23.04
N ALA A 203 0.35 -24.15 23.62
CA ALA A 203 1.43 -23.41 22.97
C ALA A 203 1.99 -24.14 21.74
N LEU A 204 2.25 -25.45 21.85
CA LEU A 204 2.68 -26.27 20.72
C LEU A 204 1.58 -26.40 19.67
N SER A 205 0.31 -26.47 20.06
CA SER A 205 -0.83 -26.51 19.13
C SER A 205 -1.02 -25.19 18.39
N MET A 206 -0.79 -24.05 19.05
CA MET A 206 -0.79 -22.74 18.40
C MET A 206 0.29 -22.66 17.32
N GLY A 207 1.49 -23.15 17.61
CA GLY A 207 2.55 -23.22 16.61
C GLY A 207 2.24 -24.21 15.49
N THR A 208 1.92 -25.46 15.82
CA THR A 208 1.73 -26.53 14.83
C THR A 208 0.45 -26.38 14.01
N LEU A 209 -0.67 -25.92 14.57
CA LEU A 209 -1.95 -25.76 13.86
C LEU A 209 -2.11 -24.38 13.22
N LEU A 210 -1.78 -23.30 13.93
CA LEU A 210 -2.04 -21.92 13.47
C LEU A 210 -0.85 -21.28 12.76
N GLY A 211 0.34 -21.91 12.79
CA GLY A 211 1.56 -21.38 12.19
C GLY A 211 2.21 -20.24 12.98
N MET A 212 1.89 -20.12 14.28
CA MET A 212 2.50 -19.09 15.14
C MET A 212 3.95 -19.42 15.47
N GLU A 213 4.87 -18.45 15.40
CA GLU A 213 6.24 -18.61 15.93
C GLU A 213 6.27 -18.24 17.43
N GLU A 214 7.37 -18.61 18.10
CA GLU A 214 7.62 -18.41 19.53
C GLU A 214 7.17 -17.05 20.06
N GLU A 215 7.54 -15.95 19.37
CA GLU A 215 7.23 -14.59 19.79
C GLU A 215 5.72 -14.31 19.78
N VAL A 216 5.01 -14.71 18.71
CA VAL A 216 3.56 -14.51 18.57
C VAL A 216 2.80 -15.40 19.56
N ILE A 217 3.25 -16.63 19.79
CA ILE A 217 2.69 -17.53 20.80
C ILE A 217 2.77 -16.88 22.17
N ARG A 218 3.97 -16.45 22.59
CA ARG A 218 4.19 -15.85 23.91
C ARG A 218 3.34 -14.61 24.11
N HIS A 219 3.37 -13.66 23.18
CA HIS A 219 2.59 -12.43 23.31
C HIS A 219 1.07 -12.68 23.28
N THR A 220 0.61 -13.68 22.53
CA THR A 220 -0.81 -14.07 22.58
C THR A 220 -1.16 -14.57 23.97
N LEU A 221 -0.39 -15.51 24.53
CA LEU A 221 -0.64 -16.07 25.87
C LEU A 221 -0.55 -15.03 27.00
N LEU A 222 0.36 -14.06 26.89
CA LEU A 222 0.51 -12.96 27.87
C LEU A 222 -0.69 -12.01 27.91
N ASN A 223 -1.48 -11.95 26.84
CA ASN A 223 -2.65 -11.08 26.72
C ASN A 223 -4.00 -11.81 26.87
N LEU A 224 -4.00 -13.14 27.08
CA LEU A 224 -5.23 -13.88 27.31
C LEU A 224 -5.85 -13.54 28.68
N SER A 225 -7.16 -13.34 28.67
CA SER A 225 -7.98 -13.04 29.85
C SER A 225 -9.30 -13.83 29.82
N PRO A 226 -10.06 -13.88 30.93
CA PRO A 226 -11.34 -14.57 30.99
C PRO A 226 -12.35 -14.16 29.91
N GLU A 227 -12.29 -12.93 29.42
CA GLU A 227 -13.20 -12.43 28.38
C GLU A 227 -12.90 -12.97 26.98
N HIS A 228 -11.68 -13.48 26.75
CA HIS A 228 -11.34 -14.21 25.53
C HIS A 228 -12.06 -15.57 25.44
N LEU A 229 -12.84 -15.92 26.48
CA LEU A 229 -13.68 -17.10 26.55
C LEU A 229 -15.13 -16.72 26.96
N PRO A 230 -16.04 -16.45 26.00
CA PRO A 230 -17.45 -16.28 26.33
C PRO A 230 -18.03 -17.50 27.05
N ARG A 231 -18.94 -17.26 27.98
CA ARG A 231 -19.64 -18.29 28.78
C ARG A 231 -20.19 -19.38 27.87
N LEU A 232 -19.89 -20.62 28.24
CA LEU A 232 -20.22 -21.88 27.57
C LEU A 232 -21.69 -22.11 27.19
N ASN A 233 -22.63 -21.29 27.67
CA ASN A 233 -24.07 -21.52 27.55
C ASN A 233 -24.82 -20.57 26.60
N THR A 234 -24.17 -19.60 25.97
CA THR A 234 -24.89 -18.76 25.00
C THR A 234 -24.78 -19.35 23.60
N LYS A 235 -25.93 -19.65 22.99
CA LYS A 235 -26.14 -19.95 21.55
C LYS A 235 -25.66 -18.83 20.59
N ARG A 236 -24.78 -17.92 21.04
CA ARG A 236 -24.39 -16.69 20.33
C ARG A 236 -22.91 -16.74 19.93
N GLY A 237 -22.69 -16.90 18.62
CA GLY A 237 -21.52 -16.41 17.89
C GLY A 237 -20.24 -17.28 17.88
N PRO A 238 -19.45 -17.23 16.79
CA PRO A 238 -18.12 -17.84 16.70
C PRO A 238 -17.09 -17.10 17.58
N HIS A 239 -16.20 -17.85 18.23
CA HIS A 239 -15.18 -17.30 19.11
C HIS A 239 -13.95 -16.85 18.33
N HIS A 240 -13.59 -15.58 18.50
CA HIS A 240 -12.42 -14.96 17.89
C HIS A 240 -11.37 -14.64 18.95
N TRP A 241 -10.10 -14.93 18.64
CA TRP A 241 -8.98 -14.30 19.31
C TRP A 241 -8.64 -13.01 18.58
N PHE A 242 -8.47 -11.95 19.35
CA PHE A 242 -7.93 -10.68 18.89
C PHE A 242 -6.46 -10.64 19.32
N ILE A 243 -5.56 -10.84 18.36
CA ILE A 243 -4.12 -10.90 18.60
C ILE A 243 -3.55 -9.55 18.20
N GLY A 244 -2.97 -8.80 19.14
CA GLY A 244 -2.35 -7.51 18.85
C GLY A 244 -1.34 -7.62 17.71
N CYS A 245 -1.38 -6.70 16.74
CA CYS A 245 -0.52 -6.74 15.55
C CYS A 245 0.95 -6.38 15.79
N LEU A 246 1.30 -5.93 17.00
CA LEU A 246 2.66 -5.70 17.49
C LEU A 246 2.79 -6.31 18.90
N PRO A 247 4.03 -6.60 19.35
CA PRO A 247 4.30 -6.98 20.72
C PRO A 247 3.72 -5.97 21.71
N GLY A 248 3.01 -6.46 22.73
CA GLY A 248 2.57 -5.63 23.87
C GLY A 248 1.45 -4.62 23.59
N LEU A 249 0.81 -4.66 22.41
CA LEU A 249 -0.37 -3.81 22.19
C LEU A 249 -1.48 -4.16 23.17
N SER A 250 -2.07 -3.12 23.77
CA SER A 250 -3.25 -3.26 24.61
C SER A 250 -4.39 -3.92 23.84
N ARG A 251 -5.23 -4.65 24.56
CA ARG A 251 -6.45 -5.26 24.03
C ARG A 251 -7.42 -4.25 23.44
N THR A 252 -7.47 -3.03 23.97
CA THR A 252 -8.34 -1.96 23.45
C THR A 252 -7.80 -1.29 22.19
N HIS A 253 -6.56 -1.62 21.78
CA HIS A 253 -5.94 -1.00 20.61
C HIS A 253 -6.67 -1.42 19.32
N PRO A 254 -6.84 -0.54 18.32
CA PRO A 254 -7.55 -0.90 17.09
C PRO A 254 -6.80 -1.89 16.17
N ALA A 255 -5.49 -2.11 16.37
CA ALA A 255 -4.65 -2.99 15.55
C ALA A 255 -4.66 -4.45 16.04
N HIS A 256 -5.62 -5.25 15.57
CA HIS A 256 -5.66 -6.68 15.87
C HIS A 256 -5.72 -7.56 14.63
N TYR A 257 -5.08 -8.72 14.72
CA TYR A 257 -5.33 -9.85 13.86
C TYR A 257 -6.45 -10.69 14.47
N ARG A 258 -7.57 -10.79 13.76
CA ARG A 258 -8.74 -11.55 14.20
C ARG A 258 -8.65 -12.98 13.70
N LEU A 259 -8.61 -13.95 14.61
CA LEU A 259 -8.52 -15.37 14.26
C LEU A 259 -9.67 -16.16 14.89
N LYS A 260 -10.41 -16.89 14.05
CA LYS A 260 -11.43 -17.83 14.54
C LYS A 260 -10.77 -19.08 15.12
N ILE A 261 -11.07 -19.39 16.38
CA ILE A 261 -10.32 -20.42 17.11
C ILE A 261 -11.00 -21.78 16.97
N PRO A 262 -10.24 -22.83 16.61
CA PRO A 262 -10.76 -24.19 16.60
C PRO A 262 -11.21 -24.69 17.98
N ASN A 263 -12.24 -25.55 18.02
CA ASN A 263 -12.79 -26.14 19.25
C ASN A 263 -11.74 -26.86 20.11
N HIS A 264 -10.75 -27.48 19.48
CA HIS A 264 -9.63 -28.14 20.15
C HIS A 264 -8.83 -27.16 21.03
N LEU A 265 -8.41 -26.01 20.49
CA LEU A 265 -7.66 -25.02 21.26
C LEU A 265 -8.50 -24.42 22.39
N ARG A 266 -9.82 -24.29 22.18
CA ARG A 266 -10.75 -23.88 23.26
C ARG A 266 -10.77 -24.87 24.42
N ARG A 267 -10.74 -26.18 24.13
CA ARG A 267 -10.69 -27.22 25.17
C ARG A 267 -9.36 -27.19 25.93
N LEU A 268 -8.23 -27.04 25.24
CA LEU A 268 -6.92 -26.93 25.88
C LEU A 268 -6.80 -25.69 26.75
N LEU A 269 -7.26 -24.53 26.27
CA LEU A 269 -7.25 -23.31 27.05
C LEU A 269 -8.07 -23.44 28.36
N ARG A 270 -9.20 -24.16 28.32
CA ARG A 270 -9.97 -24.50 29.54
C ARG A 270 -9.21 -25.43 30.47
N ALA A 271 -8.55 -26.45 29.94
CA ALA A 271 -7.77 -27.41 30.73
C ALA A 271 -6.58 -26.75 31.45
N CYS A 272 -6.07 -25.63 30.92
CA CYS A 272 -5.05 -24.83 31.61
C CYS A 272 -5.57 -24.18 32.92
N ARG A 273 -6.87 -24.20 33.18
CA ARG A 273 -7.48 -23.64 34.38
C ARG A 273 -8.07 -24.80 35.19
N GLN A 274 -7.30 -25.32 36.13
CA GLN A 274 -7.81 -26.30 37.09
C GLN A 274 -8.91 -25.67 37.95
N SER A 275 -9.93 -26.47 38.23
CA SER A 275 -11.14 -26.10 38.98
C SER A 275 -10.82 -25.71 40.43
N HIS A 276 -10.44 -24.45 40.66
CA HIS A 276 -10.72 -23.76 41.91
C HIS A 276 -11.58 -22.55 41.58
N ALA A 277 -12.86 -22.63 41.93
CA ALA A 277 -13.76 -21.49 41.88
C ALA A 277 -13.36 -20.53 43.01
N PRO A 278 -12.83 -19.33 42.73
CA PRO A 278 -12.79 -18.28 43.74
C PRO A 278 -14.19 -17.68 43.82
N SER A 279 -14.61 -17.39 45.05
CA SER A 279 -15.78 -16.60 45.44
C SER A 279 -16.06 -15.44 44.46
N PRO A 280 -17.34 -15.05 44.22
CA PRO A 280 -17.69 -14.09 43.19
C PRO A 280 -17.21 -12.67 43.54
N ALA A 281 -15.98 -12.33 43.13
CA ALA A 281 -15.55 -10.96 43.02
C ALA A 281 -16.40 -10.21 41.97
N PRO A 282 -16.65 -8.90 42.14
CA PRO A 282 -17.47 -8.11 41.22
C PRO A 282 -16.96 -8.18 39.78
N SER A 283 -17.89 -8.15 38.82
CA SER A 283 -17.67 -8.46 37.40
C SER A 283 -16.59 -7.63 36.70
N SER A 284 -16.29 -6.42 37.19
CA SER A 284 -15.27 -5.52 36.63
C SER A 284 -13.84 -5.97 36.92
N GLN A 285 -13.55 -6.55 38.10
CA GLN A 285 -12.20 -7.01 38.46
C GLN A 285 -11.77 -8.32 37.75
N ARG A 286 -12.73 -9.08 37.18
CA ARG A 286 -12.45 -10.31 36.43
C ARG A 286 -12.00 -10.10 34.98
N ALA A 287 -12.25 -8.92 34.42
CA ALA A 287 -11.93 -8.59 33.03
C ALA A 287 -10.41 -8.47 32.80
N ASP A 288 -9.72 -7.89 33.78
CA ASP A 288 -8.29 -7.58 33.74
C ASP A 288 -7.41 -8.68 34.32
N ALA A 289 -8.01 -9.77 34.84
CA ALA A 289 -7.24 -10.92 35.31
C ALA A 289 -6.51 -11.61 34.15
N TRP A 290 -5.22 -11.85 34.31
CA TRP A 290 -4.44 -12.63 33.35
C TRP A 290 -4.81 -14.13 33.47
N TRP A 291 -5.04 -14.80 32.34
CA TRP A 291 -5.61 -16.16 32.32
C TRP A 291 -4.75 -17.21 33.05
N PHE A 292 -3.43 -17.04 33.06
CA PHE A 292 -2.48 -17.99 33.65
C PHE A 292 -1.97 -17.56 35.03
N SER A 293 -2.62 -16.59 35.69
CA SER A 293 -2.30 -16.26 37.07
C SER A 293 -2.84 -17.34 38.01
N SER A 294 -1.97 -17.97 38.82
CA SER A 294 -2.38 -18.97 39.82
C SER A 294 -3.28 -18.40 40.91
N ASP A 295 -2.93 -17.21 41.43
CA ASP A 295 -3.53 -16.63 42.65
C ASP A 295 -4.06 -15.20 42.45
N ALA A 296 -4.33 -14.79 41.21
CA ALA A 296 -4.65 -13.40 40.82
C ALA A 296 -3.60 -12.34 41.23
N THR A 297 -2.37 -12.76 41.55
CA THR A 297 -1.24 -11.90 41.90
C THR A 297 -0.68 -11.12 40.70
N LEU A 298 -0.89 -11.64 39.48
CA LEU A 298 -0.52 -10.99 38.23
C LEU A 298 -1.78 -10.76 37.39
N ASP A 299 -2.00 -9.51 37.01
CA ASP A 299 -3.10 -9.08 36.14
C ASP A 299 -2.56 -8.59 34.79
N LEU A 300 -3.46 -8.17 33.90
CA LEU A 300 -3.07 -7.62 32.60
C LEU A 300 -2.34 -6.26 32.68
N ASN A 301 -2.43 -5.57 33.82
CA ASN A 301 -1.74 -4.30 34.08
C ASN A 301 -0.33 -4.50 34.65
N SER A 302 -0.04 -5.70 35.15
CA SER A 302 1.26 -6.07 35.70
C SER A 302 2.35 -5.98 34.63
N PRO A 303 3.61 -5.64 35.02
CA PRO A 303 4.74 -5.53 34.11
C PRO A 303 4.86 -6.74 33.18
N LEU A 304 5.06 -6.48 31.88
CA LEU A 304 5.11 -7.51 30.86
C LEU A 304 6.22 -8.53 31.17
N GLU A 305 7.34 -8.06 31.74
CA GLU A 305 8.49 -8.87 32.13
C GLU A 305 8.13 -9.88 33.23
N ALA A 306 7.34 -9.46 34.22
CA ALA A 306 6.91 -10.31 35.34
C ALA A 306 6.00 -11.44 34.85
N ARG A 307 5.00 -11.11 34.01
CA ARG A 307 4.14 -12.11 33.36
C ARG A 307 4.93 -13.03 32.43
N ALA A 308 5.89 -12.49 31.68
CA ALA A 308 6.74 -13.26 30.78
C ALA A 308 7.62 -14.27 31.53
N ALA A 309 8.20 -13.87 32.67
CA ALA A 309 8.99 -14.76 33.51
C ALA A 309 8.14 -15.90 34.09
N HIS A 310 6.94 -15.57 34.58
CA HIS A 310 6.00 -16.57 35.12
C HIS A 310 5.52 -17.54 34.03
N LEU A 311 5.15 -17.04 32.84
CA LEU A 311 4.76 -17.88 31.71
C LEU A 311 5.88 -18.84 31.30
N ASP A 312 7.12 -18.34 31.23
CA ASP A 312 8.29 -19.15 30.89
C ASP A 312 8.52 -20.26 31.93
N GLN A 313 8.29 -19.99 33.22
CA GLN A 313 8.35 -21.00 34.30
C GLN A 313 7.29 -22.08 34.11
N LEU A 314 6.03 -21.71 33.87
CA LEU A 314 4.94 -22.68 33.66
C LEU A 314 5.20 -23.61 32.46
N LEU A 315 5.71 -23.07 31.35
CA LEU A 315 6.05 -23.86 30.17
C LEU A 315 7.23 -24.82 30.40
N VAL A 316 8.22 -24.42 31.20
CA VAL A 316 9.33 -25.30 31.61
C VAL A 316 8.81 -26.42 32.50
N THR A 317 7.97 -26.12 33.48
CA THR A 317 7.34 -27.12 34.35
C THR A 317 6.53 -28.13 33.54
N GLY A 318 5.70 -27.69 32.59
CA GLY A 318 4.93 -28.58 31.73
C GLY A 318 5.80 -29.50 30.88
N LEU A 319 6.96 -29.01 30.41
CA LEU A 319 7.93 -29.85 29.69
C LEU A 319 8.62 -30.86 30.60
N SER A 320 9.00 -30.47 31.82
CA SER A 320 9.57 -31.40 32.81
C SER A 320 8.60 -32.54 33.11
N GLN A 321 7.35 -32.21 33.46
CA GLN A 321 6.31 -33.19 33.75
C GLN A 321 6.06 -34.15 32.59
N LEU A 322 6.09 -33.65 31.34
CA LEU A 322 5.97 -34.49 30.14
C LEU A 322 7.16 -35.47 29.97
N LEU A 323 8.37 -35.01 30.26
CA LEU A 323 9.57 -35.85 30.19
C LEU A 323 9.55 -36.93 31.28
N ASP A 324 9.10 -36.58 32.48
CA ASP A 324 8.98 -37.50 33.61
C ASP A 324 7.90 -38.56 33.34
N SER A 325 6.74 -38.18 32.77
CA SER A 325 5.68 -39.12 32.42
C SER A 325 6.07 -40.11 31.30
N GLN A 326 7.09 -39.78 30.50
CA GLN A 326 7.58 -40.63 29.40
C GLN A 326 8.74 -41.55 29.82
N ALA A 327 9.27 -41.42 31.03
CA ALA A 327 10.50 -42.11 31.43
C ALA A 327 10.33 -43.01 32.66
N PRO A 328 10.32 -44.34 32.47
CA PRO A 328 10.94 -45.24 33.42
C PRO A 328 12.43 -45.49 33.14
N ARG A 329 12.97 -45.07 31.97
CA ARG A 329 14.30 -45.53 31.48
C ARG A 329 15.20 -44.52 30.75
N ARG A 330 15.06 -43.20 30.94
CA ARG A 330 16.03 -42.23 30.39
C ARG A 330 16.62 -41.33 31.48
N THR A 331 17.89 -41.58 31.80
CA THR A 331 18.70 -40.73 32.67
C THR A 331 19.09 -39.43 31.95
N GLY A 332 18.80 -38.29 32.56
CA GLY A 332 19.68 -37.12 32.47
C GLY A 332 19.29 -35.94 31.57
N SER A 333 18.09 -35.84 31.00
CA SER A 333 17.74 -34.67 30.18
C SER A 333 16.78 -33.72 30.90
N SER A 334 17.33 -32.82 31.73
CA SER A 334 16.55 -31.76 32.39
C SER A 334 15.89 -30.82 31.36
N ALA A 335 14.64 -30.42 31.63
CA ALA A 335 13.98 -29.38 30.86
C ALA A 335 14.69 -28.04 31.10
N SER A 336 14.84 -27.24 30.06
CA SER A 336 15.36 -25.88 30.17
C SER A 336 14.55 -24.93 29.32
N LEU A 337 14.53 -23.65 29.70
CA LEU A 337 13.87 -22.61 28.91
C LEU A 337 14.39 -22.57 27.47
N LYS A 338 15.70 -22.77 27.26
CA LYS A 338 16.31 -22.87 25.92
C LYS A 338 15.66 -23.98 25.08
N ARG A 339 15.33 -25.11 25.69
CA ARG A 339 14.68 -26.25 25.03
C ARG A 339 13.22 -25.95 24.71
N VAL A 340 12.46 -25.38 25.64
CA VAL A 340 11.07 -24.95 25.41
C VAL A 340 11.00 -23.94 24.26
N ARG A 341 11.81 -22.88 24.32
CA ARG A 341 11.89 -21.86 23.27
C ARG A 341 12.29 -22.47 21.93
N SER A 342 13.22 -23.42 21.92
CA SER A 342 13.57 -24.16 20.70
C SER A 342 12.41 -24.99 20.13
N LEU A 343 11.55 -25.60 20.96
CA LEU A 343 10.38 -26.33 20.45
C LEU A 343 9.37 -25.35 19.84
N LEU A 344 9.02 -24.28 20.56
CA LEU A 344 8.06 -23.27 20.10
C LEU A 344 8.51 -22.58 18.81
N ARG A 345 9.79 -22.22 18.71
CA ARG A 345 10.37 -21.57 17.52
C ARG A 345 10.29 -22.45 16.27
N HIS A 346 10.26 -23.77 16.43
CA HIS A 346 10.20 -24.69 15.30
C HIS A 346 8.80 -25.29 15.07
N ALA A 347 7.84 -25.06 15.97
CA ALA A 347 6.50 -25.62 15.89
C ALA A 347 5.74 -25.20 14.62
N PHE A 348 5.86 -23.93 14.19
CA PHE A 348 5.24 -23.43 12.96
C PHE A 348 5.66 -24.21 11.70
N ARG A 349 6.84 -24.83 11.71
CA ARG A 349 7.33 -25.59 10.55
C ARG A 349 6.59 -26.92 10.39
N CYS A 350 5.94 -27.40 11.44
CA CYS A 350 5.07 -28.57 11.36
C CYS A 350 3.76 -28.21 10.64
N THR A 351 3.33 -26.94 10.67
CA THR A 351 2.06 -26.51 10.06
C THR A 351 1.97 -26.83 8.57
N THR A 352 3.06 -26.72 7.80
CA THR A 352 3.02 -27.12 6.38
C THR A 352 2.85 -28.61 6.14
N LEU A 353 3.31 -29.45 7.07
CA LEU A 353 3.04 -30.89 7.02
C LEU A 353 1.54 -31.16 7.21
N LEU A 354 0.80 -30.17 7.75
CA LEU A 354 -0.60 -30.32 8.05
C LEU A 354 -1.54 -29.96 6.89
N GLY A 355 -1.01 -29.54 5.74
CA GLY A 355 -1.77 -29.27 4.52
C GLY A 355 -2.22 -27.82 4.21
N PRO A 356 -2.13 -26.78 5.08
CA PRO A 356 -2.42 -25.42 4.64
C PRO A 356 -1.40 -24.95 3.61
N ALA A 357 -1.87 -24.15 2.65
CA ALA A 357 -0.97 -23.46 1.72
C ALA A 357 0.05 -22.59 2.50
N PRO A 358 1.30 -22.45 2.01
CA PRO A 358 2.38 -21.77 2.76
C PRO A 358 2.05 -20.37 3.26
N ILE A 359 1.19 -19.61 2.55
CA ILE A 359 0.77 -18.27 2.96
C ILE A 359 0.11 -18.25 4.35
N TRP A 360 -0.78 -19.20 4.64
CA TRP A 360 -1.51 -19.26 5.91
C TRP A 360 -0.58 -19.55 7.08
N SER A 361 0.43 -20.41 6.87
CA SER A 361 1.48 -20.69 7.86
C SER A 361 2.43 -19.53 8.14
N GLN A 362 2.35 -18.44 7.37
CA GLN A 362 3.28 -17.31 7.48
C GLN A 362 2.64 -16.04 8.07
N LEU A 363 1.32 -15.90 8.03
CA LEU A 363 0.63 -14.69 8.51
C LEU A 363 0.84 -14.43 10.01
N LEU A 364 1.02 -15.49 10.79
CA LEU A 364 1.21 -15.43 12.24
C LEU A 364 2.64 -15.76 12.66
N ARG A 365 3.57 -15.78 11.71
CA ARG A 365 4.94 -16.20 11.97
C ARG A 365 5.68 -15.14 12.78
N ARG A 366 5.65 -13.87 12.35
CA ARG A 366 6.37 -12.78 13.03
C ARG A 366 5.58 -11.50 12.95
N TYR A 367 5.84 -10.63 13.90
CA TYR A 367 5.37 -9.25 13.83
C TYR A 367 6.02 -8.51 12.65
N PRO A 368 5.35 -7.47 12.09
CA PRO A 368 3.98 -7.07 12.40
C PRO A 368 2.96 -8.06 11.83
N LEU A 369 1.85 -8.30 12.52
CA LEU A 369 0.75 -9.12 11.97
C LEU A 369 -0.16 -8.26 11.08
N PRO A 370 -0.83 -8.83 10.06
CA PRO A 370 -1.87 -8.14 9.30
C PRO A 370 -2.94 -7.51 10.19
N VAL A 371 -3.35 -6.28 9.90
CA VAL A 371 -4.47 -5.66 10.62
C VAL A 371 -5.79 -6.11 10.01
N CYS A 372 -6.70 -6.62 10.83
CA CYS A 372 -8.04 -7.00 10.41
C CYS A 372 -9.05 -5.86 10.63
N SER A 373 -10.12 -5.89 9.84
CA SER A 373 -11.28 -5.01 10.04
C SER A 373 -12.05 -5.42 11.28
N TRP A 374 -12.63 -4.44 11.97
CA TRP A 374 -13.58 -4.68 13.05
C TRP A 374 -14.92 -5.23 12.52
N ARG A 375 -15.29 -4.89 11.27
CA ARG A 375 -16.47 -5.44 10.59
C ARG A 375 -16.12 -6.76 9.88
N SER A 376 -16.95 -7.78 10.10
CA SER A 376 -16.85 -9.08 9.43
C SER A 376 -17.78 -9.16 8.21
N PRO A 377 -17.35 -9.76 7.09
CA PRO A 377 -18.25 -10.08 5.98
C PRO A 377 -19.02 -11.42 6.13
N TRP A 378 -18.99 -12.10 7.28
CA TRP A 378 -19.64 -13.42 7.48
C TRP A 378 -20.85 -13.38 8.44
N GLN A 379 -21.84 -14.26 8.19
CA GLN A 379 -23.19 -14.25 8.81
C GLN A 379 -23.25 -14.33 10.34
N HIS A 380 -22.28 -14.98 10.97
CA HIS A 380 -22.39 -15.31 12.40
C HIS A 380 -21.75 -14.27 13.33
N ASP A 381 -21.11 -13.24 12.77
CA ASP A 381 -20.30 -12.27 13.52
C ASP A 381 -20.93 -10.89 13.70
N GLU A 382 -22.07 -10.62 13.06
CA GLU A 382 -22.79 -9.34 13.24
C GLU A 382 -23.35 -9.17 14.67
N SER A 383 -23.47 -10.27 15.43
CA SER A 383 -24.02 -10.28 16.79
C SER A 383 -23.06 -9.89 17.91
N LEU A 384 -21.76 -9.73 17.65
CA LEU A 384 -20.76 -9.44 18.68
C LEU A 384 -20.64 -7.94 19.03
N PHE A 385 -21.23 -7.05 18.24
CA PHE A 385 -20.99 -5.60 18.33
C PHE A 385 -22.22 -4.77 18.70
N LEU A 386 -23.41 -5.38 18.77
CA LEU A 386 -24.58 -4.73 19.35
C LEU A 386 -24.61 -5.04 20.85
N SER A 387 -24.15 -4.10 21.67
CA SER A 387 -24.48 -4.10 23.10
C SER A 387 -26.00 -4.20 23.24
N ALA A 388 -26.47 -5.15 24.05
CA ALA A 388 -27.88 -5.42 24.25
C ALA A 388 -28.68 -4.25 24.88
N ALA A 389 -28.02 -3.13 25.20
CA ALA A 389 -28.66 -1.94 25.75
C ALA A 389 -29.48 -1.13 24.73
N SER A 390 -29.43 -1.43 23.42
CA SER A 390 -30.07 -0.60 22.39
C SER A 390 -30.86 -1.36 21.32
N LEU A 391 -31.35 -2.56 21.61
CA LEU A 391 -32.31 -3.25 20.73
C LEU A 391 -33.73 -3.10 21.33
N PRO A 392 -34.64 -2.36 20.67
CA PRO A 392 -36.06 -2.46 20.99
C PRO A 392 -36.53 -3.90 20.75
N THR A 393 -37.32 -4.40 21.68
CA THR A 393 -37.89 -5.74 21.67
C THR A 393 -38.64 -6.06 20.37
N SER A 394 -38.39 -7.27 19.88
CA SER A 394 -39.08 -7.92 18.78
C SER A 394 -40.61 -7.82 18.87
N GLY A 395 -41.21 -7.19 17.86
CA GLY A 395 -42.62 -7.34 17.51
C GLY A 395 -42.72 -7.99 16.13
N THR A 396 -43.31 -9.17 16.08
CA THR A 396 -43.75 -9.84 14.85
C THR A 396 -44.89 -9.05 14.20
N SER A 397 -44.63 -8.38 13.07
CA SER A 397 -45.60 -8.20 11.99
C SER A 397 -44.95 -7.51 10.80
N SER A 398 -45.20 -8.05 9.60
CA SER A 398 -45.13 -7.37 8.30
C SER A 398 -45.17 -5.83 8.38
N ALA A 399 -44.05 -5.17 8.06
CA ALA A 399 -44.05 -3.75 7.77
C ALA A 399 -42.97 -3.42 6.73
N SER A 400 -43.45 -2.95 5.59
CA SER A 400 -42.76 -2.10 4.63
C SER A 400 -42.12 -0.91 5.35
N GLY A 401 -40.88 -1.06 5.81
CA GLY A 401 -40.04 0.03 6.29
C GLY A 401 -39.19 0.54 5.15
N ALA A 402 -39.74 1.43 4.33
CA ALA A 402 -38.96 2.27 3.45
C ALA A 402 -37.84 2.93 4.27
N MET A 403 -36.60 2.94 3.75
CA MET A 403 -35.66 4.00 4.11
C MET A 403 -36.24 5.29 3.57
N ASP A 404 -37.19 5.86 4.29
CA ASP A 404 -37.72 7.18 4.02
C ASP A 404 -36.67 8.16 4.52
N VAL A 405 -35.87 8.62 3.55
CA VAL A 405 -34.90 9.68 3.76
C VAL A 405 -35.71 10.95 3.65
N SER A 406 -35.99 11.60 4.78
CA SER A 406 -36.09 13.06 4.77
C SER A 406 -34.77 13.56 4.17
N GLU A 407 -34.85 14.05 2.94
CA GLU A 407 -33.72 14.60 2.20
C GLU A 407 -33.03 15.68 3.05
N PRO A 408 -31.70 15.67 3.19
CA PRO A 408 -31.00 16.92 3.45
C PRO A 408 -31.03 17.74 2.15
N GLU A 409 -32.19 18.33 1.84
CA GLU A 409 -32.30 19.52 1.00
C GLU A 409 -31.59 20.65 1.76
N ASP A 410 -30.25 20.73 1.72
CA ASP A 410 -29.50 21.94 2.15
C ASP A 410 -27.97 21.90 1.87
N ILE A 411 -27.49 21.06 0.95
CA ILE A 411 -26.07 21.13 0.51
C ILE A 411 -25.93 21.81 -0.87
N GLU A 412 -27.02 21.96 -1.63
CA GLU A 412 -26.98 22.69 -2.91
C GLU A 412 -27.10 24.21 -2.72
N THR A 413 -27.68 24.68 -1.62
CA THR A 413 -27.90 26.11 -1.32
C THR A 413 -26.62 26.89 -0.99
N ASP A 414 -25.58 26.23 -0.44
CA ASP A 414 -24.29 26.87 -0.13
C ASP A 414 -23.22 26.75 -1.25
N LEU A 415 -23.57 26.16 -2.39
CA LEU A 415 -22.65 25.94 -3.53
C LEU A 415 -23.10 26.64 -4.82
N HIS A 416 -23.98 27.65 -4.73
CA HIS A 416 -24.41 28.41 -5.90
C HIS A 416 -23.27 29.28 -6.49
N THR A 417 -22.91 28.93 -7.73
CA THR A 417 -22.32 29.76 -8.82
C THR A 417 -20.89 30.31 -8.66
N PRO A 418 -19.88 29.67 -9.29
CA PRO A 418 -18.68 30.35 -9.77
C PRO A 418 -18.86 30.87 -11.23
N GLU A 419 -20.04 31.38 -11.59
CA GLU A 419 -20.34 31.88 -12.95
C GLU A 419 -20.49 33.41 -13.05
N LEU A 420 -20.28 34.18 -11.97
CA LEU A 420 -20.45 35.65 -11.96
C LEU A 420 -19.21 36.46 -11.58
N LEU A 421 -17.99 35.97 -11.85
CA LEU A 421 -16.74 36.76 -11.70
C LEU A 421 -15.85 36.74 -12.94
N MET A 422 -16.47 36.81 -14.12
CA MET A 422 -15.78 37.11 -15.38
C MET A 422 -16.52 38.26 -16.09
N GLY A 423 -16.24 39.50 -15.68
CA GLY A 423 -16.78 40.69 -16.32
C GLY A 423 -16.18 42.00 -15.81
N GLY A 424 -15.07 42.43 -16.45
CA GLY A 424 -14.68 43.83 -16.70
C GLY A 424 -14.38 44.78 -15.53
N GLY A 425 -13.11 45.23 -15.42
CA GLY A 425 -12.77 46.48 -14.69
C GLY A 425 -11.38 46.51 -14.07
N ASP A 426 -10.56 47.47 -14.51
CA ASP A 426 -9.18 47.82 -14.19
C ASP A 426 -8.53 47.53 -12.81
N ARG A 427 -7.24 47.13 -12.91
CA ARG A 427 -6.07 47.47 -12.07
C ARG A 427 -6.21 47.43 -10.53
N SER A 428 -5.66 46.39 -9.92
CA SER A 428 -4.57 46.52 -8.92
C SER A 428 -3.94 45.15 -8.60
N ASN A 429 -2.61 45.16 -8.43
CA ASN A 429 -1.77 44.00 -8.14
C ASN A 429 -2.01 43.50 -6.71
N GLU A 430 -2.81 42.46 -6.52
CA GLU A 430 -2.69 41.57 -5.36
C GLU A 430 -2.75 40.11 -5.82
N SER A 431 -1.65 39.42 -5.63
CA SER A 431 -1.46 38.01 -5.97
C SER A 431 -2.21 37.12 -4.98
N SER A 432 -3.38 36.59 -5.40
CA SER A 432 -4.11 35.55 -4.68
C SER A 432 -3.29 34.25 -4.56
N PRO A 433 -3.15 33.65 -3.36
CA PRO A 433 -2.45 32.38 -3.18
C PRO A 433 -3.41 31.21 -3.36
N SER A 434 -3.67 30.80 -4.61
CA SER A 434 -4.40 29.56 -4.88
C SER A 434 -3.97 28.92 -6.20
N THR A 435 -2.68 28.66 -6.36
CA THR A 435 -2.17 27.84 -7.46
C THR A 435 -1.94 26.40 -6.97
N SER A 436 -2.75 25.49 -7.50
CA SER A 436 -2.65 24.02 -7.50
C SER A 436 -1.25 23.45 -7.18
N SER A 437 -1.17 22.50 -6.23
CA SER A 437 0.08 21.87 -5.77
C SER A 437 0.92 21.22 -6.87
N ARG A 438 0.32 20.90 -8.03
CA ARG A 438 1.03 20.46 -9.25
C ARG A 438 2.06 21.47 -9.75
N TYR A 439 1.78 22.77 -9.63
CA TYR A 439 2.70 23.81 -10.13
C TYR A 439 3.95 23.98 -9.27
N ARG A 440 3.92 23.60 -7.98
CA ARG A 440 5.12 23.64 -7.11
C ARG A 440 6.06 22.45 -7.31
N GLN A 441 5.56 21.27 -7.68
CA GLN A 441 6.40 20.07 -7.88
C GLN A 441 7.33 20.18 -9.09
N ASP A 442 6.92 20.85 -10.16
CA ASP A 442 7.72 21.00 -11.38
C ASP A 442 8.76 22.14 -11.31
N GLN A 443 8.76 22.94 -10.23
CA GLN A 443 9.68 24.09 -10.04
C GLN A 443 10.86 23.81 -9.11
N LEU A 444 10.88 22.66 -8.42
CA LEU A 444 11.99 22.33 -7.54
C LEU A 444 13.25 21.99 -8.33
N SER A 445 14.34 22.69 -7.99
CA SER A 445 15.65 22.34 -8.52
C SER A 445 16.00 20.90 -8.16
N THR A 446 16.65 20.17 -9.08
CA THR A 446 17.01 18.75 -8.89
C THR A 446 17.97 18.51 -7.72
N ASP A 447 18.57 19.55 -7.15
CA ASP A 447 19.51 19.53 -6.03
C ASP A 447 18.97 20.19 -4.74
N TRP A 448 17.66 20.48 -4.65
CA TRP A 448 17.07 21.22 -3.54
C TRP A 448 17.43 20.63 -2.16
N TYR A 449 17.49 19.30 -2.04
CA TYR A 449 17.76 18.61 -0.78
C TYR A 449 19.20 18.85 -0.29
N VAL A 450 20.16 19.00 -1.21
CA VAL A 450 21.55 19.35 -0.88
C VAL A 450 21.60 20.79 -0.38
N LYS A 451 20.93 21.70 -1.08
CA LYS A 451 20.87 23.11 -0.68
C LYS A 451 20.22 23.29 0.69
N ALA A 452 19.08 22.65 0.92
CA ALA A 452 18.38 22.68 2.20
C ALA A 452 19.22 22.07 3.33
N GLY A 453 19.83 20.90 3.10
CA GLY A 453 20.72 20.25 4.06
C GLY A 453 21.93 21.13 4.44
N ASN A 454 22.53 21.81 3.45
CA ASN A 454 23.64 22.73 3.68
C ASN A 454 23.21 23.95 4.52
N GLN A 455 22.01 24.51 4.30
CA GLN A 455 21.51 25.61 5.13
C GLN A 455 21.30 25.16 6.59
N LEU A 456 20.73 23.97 6.81
CA LEU A 456 20.53 23.41 8.14
C LEU A 456 21.86 23.14 8.87
N TYR A 457 22.86 22.62 8.14
CA TYR A 457 24.19 22.38 8.71
C TYR A 457 24.93 23.69 9.03
N ALA A 458 24.82 24.69 8.15
CA ALA A 458 25.40 26.01 8.36
C ALA A 458 24.78 26.71 9.58
N TYR A 459 23.47 26.58 9.78
CA TYR A 459 22.78 27.08 10.97
C TYR A 459 23.37 26.52 12.28
N ILE A 460 23.55 25.20 12.39
CA ILE A 460 24.15 24.58 13.59
C ILE A 460 25.60 25.06 13.79
N THR A 461 26.35 25.18 12.70
CA THR A 461 27.76 25.59 12.74
C THR A 461 27.90 27.04 13.19
N GLU A 462 27.01 27.93 12.75
CA GLU A 462 27.01 29.33 13.17
C GLU A 462 26.61 29.46 14.65
N LEU A 463 25.60 28.73 15.12
CA LEU A 463 25.26 28.71 16.54
C LEU A 463 26.42 28.22 17.42
N GLU A 464 27.18 27.21 16.96
CA GLU A 464 28.35 26.71 17.68
C GLU A 464 29.48 27.73 17.71
N HIS A 465 29.74 28.41 16.59
CA HIS A 465 30.77 29.45 16.50
C HIS A 465 30.48 30.65 17.41
N GLU A 466 29.21 31.07 17.48
CA GLU A 466 28.75 32.18 18.32
C GLU A 466 28.55 31.79 19.80
N GLY A 467 28.74 30.51 20.15
CA GLY A 467 28.51 30.01 21.51
C GLY A 467 27.02 30.04 21.92
N LEU A 468 26.11 30.01 20.96
CA LEU A 468 24.65 30.15 21.13
C LEU A 468 23.88 28.83 21.03
N ILE A 469 24.55 27.68 21.13
CA ILE A 469 23.90 26.35 21.11
C ILE A 469 22.97 26.18 22.32
N THR A 470 23.39 26.62 23.49
CA THR A 470 22.55 26.62 24.71
C THR A 470 22.47 28.04 25.23
N PRO A 471 21.68 28.91 24.57
CA PRO A 471 21.65 30.33 24.91
C PRO A 471 21.16 30.51 26.34
N LYS A 472 21.92 31.24 27.16
CA LYS A 472 21.57 31.58 28.54
C LYS A 472 21.42 33.09 28.67
N GLY A 473 20.29 33.53 29.21
CA GLY A 473 19.96 34.94 29.36
C GLY A 473 19.33 35.55 28.11
N GLU A 474 18.60 36.64 28.31
CA GLU A 474 17.71 37.25 27.31
C GLU A 474 18.45 37.70 26.05
N SER A 475 19.64 38.31 26.19
CA SER A 475 20.47 38.74 25.05
C SER A 475 20.95 37.57 24.18
N ALA A 476 21.30 36.43 24.78
CA ALA A 476 21.72 35.24 24.03
C ALA A 476 20.52 34.59 23.31
N ILE A 477 19.35 34.59 23.93
CA ILE A 477 18.10 34.10 23.31
C ILE A 477 17.72 34.96 22.10
N GLN A 478 17.75 36.29 22.24
CA GLN A 478 17.47 37.20 21.11
C GLN A 478 18.42 36.99 19.93
N ARG A 479 19.73 36.81 20.19
CA ARG A 479 20.71 36.53 19.13
C ARG A 479 20.48 35.17 18.47
N HIS A 480 20.17 34.14 19.26
CA HIS A 480 19.80 32.82 18.75
C HIS A 480 18.57 32.92 17.83
N ASP A 481 17.53 33.63 18.24
CA ASP A 481 16.29 33.78 17.46
C ASP A 481 16.49 34.61 16.19
N ALA A 482 17.41 35.58 16.21
CA ALA A 482 17.81 36.34 15.03
C ALA A 482 18.50 35.44 13.98
N ILE A 483 19.41 34.56 14.41
CA ILE A 483 20.06 33.56 13.55
C ILE A 483 19.01 32.60 12.98
N THR A 484 18.17 32.02 13.83
CA THR A 484 17.07 31.12 13.44
C THR A 484 16.16 31.79 12.39
N SER A 485 15.72 33.03 12.62
CA SER A 485 14.86 33.79 11.71
C SER A 485 15.52 34.04 10.35
N ARG A 486 16.83 34.31 10.33
CA ARG A 486 17.58 34.53 9.08
C ARG A 486 17.62 33.26 8.21
N TYR A 487 17.85 32.10 8.82
CA TYR A 487 17.85 30.83 8.08
C TYR A 487 16.42 30.37 7.71
N ALA A 488 15.43 30.62 8.57
CA ALA A 488 14.03 30.39 8.25
C ALA A 488 13.61 31.16 6.98
N LYS A 489 13.94 32.46 6.88
CA LYS A 489 13.69 33.27 5.67
C LYS A 489 14.32 32.66 4.41
N LYS A 490 15.54 32.14 4.49
CA LYS A 490 16.21 31.45 3.36
C LYS A 490 15.46 30.19 2.94
N LEU A 491 14.99 29.38 3.89
CA LEU A 491 14.26 28.15 3.60
C LEU A 491 12.85 28.43 3.07
N ILE A 492 12.15 29.43 3.62
CA ILE A 492 10.83 29.87 3.12
C ILE A 492 10.94 30.34 1.67
N HIS A 493 11.94 31.17 1.35
CA HIS A 493 12.16 31.62 -0.02
C HIS A 493 12.45 30.46 -0.99
N MET A 494 13.11 29.40 -0.51
CA MET A 494 13.47 28.24 -1.33
C MET A 494 12.31 27.26 -1.53
N LEU A 495 11.50 27.00 -0.51
CA LEU A 495 10.58 25.84 -0.45
C LEU A 495 9.16 26.17 0.05
N GLY A 496 8.93 27.37 0.58
CA GLY A 496 7.68 27.79 1.22
C GLY A 496 7.62 27.51 2.72
N GLU A 497 6.56 28.01 3.36
CA GLU A 497 6.34 28.02 4.82
C GLU A 497 5.96 26.65 5.41
N ASP A 498 5.38 25.76 4.62
CA ASP A 498 5.04 24.39 5.07
C ASP A 498 6.09 23.35 4.66
N SER A 499 7.32 23.80 4.43
CA SER A 499 8.38 22.93 3.93
C SER A 499 9.04 22.11 5.04
N TYR A 500 9.27 20.83 4.77
CA TYR A 500 9.91 19.91 5.72
C TYR A 500 11.25 20.43 6.28
N PRO A 501 12.18 20.98 5.47
CA PRO A 501 13.43 21.53 6.00
C PRO A 501 13.24 22.73 6.93
N LEU A 502 12.26 23.60 6.69
CA LEU A 502 11.97 24.70 7.61
C LEU A 502 11.55 24.17 8.98
N TRP A 503 10.69 23.15 9.00
CA TRP A 503 10.24 22.55 10.25
C TRP A 503 11.35 21.78 10.97
N ILE A 504 12.30 21.18 10.25
CA ILE A 504 13.53 20.65 10.87
C ILE A 504 14.30 21.79 11.56
N LEU A 505 14.46 22.95 10.92
CA LEU A 505 15.15 24.09 11.51
C LEU A 505 14.48 24.55 12.81
N LEU A 506 13.15 24.71 12.81
CA LEU A 506 12.38 25.11 13.99
C LEU A 506 12.48 24.07 15.11
N TRP A 507 12.45 22.78 14.76
CA TRP A 507 12.63 21.71 15.73
C TRP A 507 14.06 21.69 16.31
N LEU A 508 15.09 21.87 15.48
CA LEU A 508 16.48 21.98 15.97
C LEU A 508 16.66 23.19 16.88
N SER A 509 16.05 24.33 16.55
CA SER A 509 16.00 25.52 17.41
C SER A 509 15.37 25.21 18.78
N TYR A 510 14.26 24.48 18.81
CA TYR A 510 13.63 24.01 20.04
C TYR A 510 14.53 23.04 20.83
N GLN A 511 15.19 22.10 20.16
CA GLN A 511 16.14 21.17 20.79
C GLN A 511 17.35 21.90 21.39
N SER A 512 17.80 22.97 20.74
CA SER A 512 18.93 23.79 21.18
C SER A 512 18.56 24.67 22.39
N SER A 513 17.55 25.52 22.21
CA SER A 513 17.18 26.57 23.17
C SER A 513 16.37 26.05 24.37
N THR A 514 15.42 25.15 24.14
CA THR A 514 14.49 24.67 25.19
C THR A 514 14.99 23.39 25.85
N GLN A 515 15.47 22.42 25.06
CA GLN A 515 15.94 21.13 25.59
C GLN A 515 17.42 21.14 25.99
N GLY A 516 18.18 22.19 25.63
CA GLY A 516 19.57 22.35 26.03
C GLY A 516 20.53 21.32 25.40
N ASN A 517 20.19 20.79 24.22
CA ASN A 517 21.01 19.76 23.57
C ASN A 517 22.30 20.35 22.97
N LYS A 518 23.40 19.58 23.07
CA LYS A 518 24.71 19.96 22.52
C LYS A 518 24.73 19.91 20.99
N ALA A 519 25.64 20.65 20.36
CA ALA A 519 25.80 20.72 18.90
C ALA A 519 26.01 19.35 18.25
N SER A 520 26.76 18.45 18.90
CA SER A 520 26.96 17.06 18.45
C SER A 520 25.63 16.29 18.37
N THR A 521 24.72 16.51 19.31
CA THR A 521 23.39 15.91 19.33
C THR A 521 22.52 16.48 18.21
N LEU A 522 22.54 17.80 18.01
CA LEU A 522 21.80 18.45 16.91
C LEU A 522 22.27 17.96 15.54
N ARG A 523 23.59 17.82 15.32
CA ARG A 523 24.15 17.22 14.10
C ARG A 523 23.71 15.77 13.92
N THR A 524 23.67 14.99 15.00
CA THR A 524 23.17 13.61 14.97
C THR A 524 21.71 13.58 14.56
N TYR A 525 20.85 14.41 15.15
CA TYR A 525 19.44 14.52 14.79
C TYR A 525 19.25 14.95 13.33
N LEU A 526 19.96 15.99 12.89
CA LEU A 526 19.94 16.45 11.50
C LEU A 526 20.29 15.31 10.53
N SER A 527 21.39 14.60 10.78
CA SER A 527 21.83 13.48 9.94
C SER A 527 20.78 12.36 9.83
N ARG A 528 20.04 12.10 10.92
CA ARG A 528 18.96 11.11 10.97
C ARG A 528 17.71 11.60 10.24
N LEU A 529 17.40 12.89 10.27
CA LEU A 529 16.23 13.46 9.59
C LEU A 529 16.47 13.81 8.11
N THR A 530 17.71 13.93 7.66
CA THR A 530 18.01 14.25 6.24
C THR A 530 18.75 13.16 5.46
N PRO A 531 18.44 11.85 5.61
CA PRO A 531 19.04 10.85 4.76
C PRO A 531 18.61 11.08 3.31
N THR A 532 19.54 11.05 2.36
CA THR A 532 19.28 11.32 0.94
C THR A 532 18.11 10.50 0.39
N SER A 533 17.98 9.24 0.77
CA SER A 533 16.87 8.36 0.36
C SER A 533 15.49 8.85 0.82
N LEU A 534 15.39 9.51 1.98
CA LEU A 534 14.16 10.15 2.45
C LEU A 534 13.92 11.42 1.63
N MET A 535 14.92 12.29 1.55
CA MET A 535 14.83 13.57 0.86
C MET A 535 14.55 13.45 -0.65
N MET A 536 14.78 12.29 -1.25
CA MET A 536 14.46 12.02 -2.66
C MET A 536 13.03 11.54 -2.89
N LEU A 537 12.24 11.31 -1.84
CA LEU A 537 10.83 10.97 -1.99
C LEU A 537 10.04 12.21 -2.44
N PRO A 538 9.14 12.09 -3.45
CA PRO A 538 8.48 13.24 -4.07
C PRO A 538 7.65 14.10 -3.12
N ASP A 539 7.05 13.51 -2.09
CA ASP A 539 6.12 14.20 -1.19
C ASP A 539 6.82 14.78 0.06
N ILE A 540 8.07 14.41 0.32
CA ILE A 540 8.82 14.84 1.52
C ILE A 540 9.00 16.36 1.65
N PRO A 541 9.24 17.15 0.58
CA PRO A 541 9.49 18.57 0.73
C PRO A 541 8.36 19.33 1.42
N TRP A 542 7.11 18.84 1.39
CA TRP A 542 5.94 19.57 1.88
C TRP A 542 5.20 18.77 2.94
N LEU A 543 5.15 19.29 4.17
CA LEU A 543 4.45 18.63 5.27
C LEU A 543 2.94 18.46 5.01
N THR A 544 2.34 19.36 4.23
CA THR A 544 0.92 19.28 3.85
C THR A 544 0.57 18.06 3.00
N LEU A 545 1.57 17.42 2.37
CA LEU A 545 1.39 16.19 1.60
C LEU A 545 1.70 14.94 2.44
N TRP A 546 2.11 15.10 3.69
CA TRP A 546 2.41 13.98 4.57
C TRP A 546 1.11 13.34 5.06
N ASP A 547 1.00 12.05 4.81
CA ASP A 547 -0.11 11.23 5.23
C ASP A 547 0.40 9.87 5.73
N GLY A 548 -0.51 9.02 6.20
CA GLY A 548 -0.17 7.65 6.59
C GLY A 548 0.50 6.84 5.47
N GLU A 549 0.24 7.11 4.18
CA GLU A 549 0.89 6.39 3.07
C GLU A 549 2.36 6.76 2.95
N LEU A 550 2.69 8.05 3.13
CA LEU A 550 4.07 8.50 3.15
C LEU A 550 4.82 7.86 4.32
N MET A 551 4.21 7.79 5.51
CA MET A 551 4.81 7.11 6.66
C MET A 551 5.02 5.61 6.42
N GLU A 552 4.05 4.93 5.80
CA GLU A 552 4.23 3.54 5.34
C GLU A 552 5.44 3.43 4.42
N ALA A 553 5.53 4.28 3.40
CA ALA A 553 6.63 4.29 2.44
C ALA A 553 7.98 4.54 3.12
N ILE A 554 8.06 5.48 4.07
CA ILE A 554 9.25 5.76 4.88
C ILE A 554 9.65 4.52 5.68
N SER A 555 8.70 3.90 6.37
CA SER A 555 8.92 2.73 7.24
C SER A 555 9.44 1.51 6.46
N GLU A 556 8.93 1.27 5.25
CA GLU A 556 9.32 0.11 4.44
C GLU A 556 10.60 0.37 3.63
N GLN A 557 10.74 1.57 3.05
CA GLN A 557 11.77 1.81 2.03
C GLN A 557 13.12 2.21 2.62
N LEU A 558 13.14 2.97 3.72
CA LEU A 558 14.40 3.47 4.27
C LEU A 558 15.31 2.38 4.83
N PRO A 559 14.84 1.49 5.73
CA PRO A 559 15.72 0.45 6.28
C PRO A 559 16.20 -0.51 5.19
N THR A 560 15.31 -0.84 4.25
CA THR A 560 15.58 -1.82 3.18
C THR A 560 16.53 -1.30 2.10
N GLN A 561 16.50 -0.01 1.76
CA GLN A 561 17.39 0.55 0.73
C GLN A 561 18.82 0.73 1.24
N LYS A 562 18.99 1.07 2.52
CA LYS A 562 20.31 1.33 3.11
C LYS A 562 20.94 0.13 3.83
N GLY A 563 20.21 -0.98 4.00
CA GLY A 563 20.70 -2.15 4.71
C GLY A 563 20.97 -1.86 6.18
N TRP A 564 20.14 -1.02 6.82
CA TRP A 564 20.32 -0.63 8.21
C TRP A 564 20.16 -1.82 9.15
N ASP A 565 20.98 -1.87 10.19
CA ASP A 565 20.74 -2.77 11.32
C ASP A 565 19.53 -2.30 12.14
N THR A 566 19.04 -3.19 13.02
CA THR A 566 17.86 -2.92 13.85
C THR A 566 18.05 -1.70 14.75
N SER A 567 19.27 -1.45 15.23
CA SER A 567 19.60 -0.34 16.13
C SER A 567 19.54 1.01 15.41
N THR A 568 20.06 1.08 14.19
CA THR A 568 20.06 2.25 13.33
C THR A 568 18.64 2.61 12.91
N SER A 569 17.84 1.59 12.56
CA SER A 569 16.41 1.75 12.27
C SER A 569 15.68 2.31 13.50
N HIS A 570 15.86 1.70 14.67
CA HIS A 570 15.23 2.14 15.92
C HIS A 570 15.58 3.60 16.25
N ASN A 571 16.87 3.96 16.21
CA ASN A 571 17.34 5.31 16.47
C ASN A 571 16.79 6.36 15.49
N PHE A 572 16.67 5.99 14.21
CA PHE A 572 16.02 6.83 13.20
C PHE A 572 14.55 7.08 13.58
N PHE A 573 13.75 6.03 13.77
CA PHE A 573 12.32 6.18 14.04
C PHE A 573 12.03 6.85 15.38
N GLN A 574 12.87 6.65 16.39
CA GLN A 574 12.77 7.39 17.64
C GLN A 574 12.92 8.90 17.40
N THR A 575 13.96 9.31 16.67
CA THR A 575 14.21 10.72 16.33
C THR A 575 13.10 11.28 15.44
N PHE A 576 12.64 10.48 14.48
CA PHE A 576 11.59 10.84 13.53
C PHE A 576 10.23 11.02 14.21
N ASN A 577 9.88 10.16 15.17
CA ASN A 577 8.66 10.29 15.96
C ASN A 577 8.69 11.53 16.86
N GLN A 578 9.84 11.86 17.47
CA GLN A 578 9.99 13.10 18.24
C GLN A 578 9.74 14.34 17.37
N PHE A 579 10.24 14.32 16.13
CA PHE A 579 9.97 15.38 15.16
C PHE A 579 8.48 15.43 14.76
N ILE A 580 7.83 14.29 14.49
CA ILE A 580 6.39 14.24 14.18
C ILE A 580 5.57 14.82 15.33
N SER A 581 5.85 14.41 16.57
CA SER A 581 5.17 14.92 17.76
C SER A 581 5.36 16.43 17.94
N PHE A 582 6.54 16.97 17.62
CA PHE A 582 6.76 18.42 17.61
C PHE A 582 5.88 19.12 16.57
N CYS A 583 5.82 18.63 15.34
CA CYS A 583 4.97 19.21 14.30
C CYS A 583 3.47 19.10 14.62
N GLN A 584 3.05 18.01 15.28
CA GLN A 584 1.68 17.82 15.76
C GLN A 584 1.32 18.79 16.88
N GLY A 585 2.22 18.99 17.85
CA GLY A 585 2.03 19.96 18.92
C GLY A 585 2.00 21.42 18.45
N ASN A 586 2.35 21.68 17.19
CA ASN A 586 2.28 23.00 16.54
C ASN A 586 1.21 23.05 15.41
N ASP A 587 0.28 22.09 15.38
CA ASP A 587 -0.84 22.01 14.42
C ASP A 587 -0.45 21.96 12.93
N ARG A 588 0.75 21.47 12.61
CA ARG A 588 1.24 21.37 11.23
C ARG A 588 1.09 20.00 10.60
N LEU A 589 0.94 18.97 11.42
CA LEU A 589 0.65 17.61 10.99
C LEU A 589 -0.56 17.10 11.77
N THR A 590 -1.55 16.56 11.07
CA THR A 590 -2.75 15.97 11.67
C THR A 590 -2.92 14.53 11.18
N GLY A 591 -3.38 13.64 12.06
CA GLY A 591 -3.74 12.27 11.67
C GLY A 591 -2.57 11.35 11.24
N ILE A 592 -1.32 11.68 11.62
CA ILE A 592 -0.16 10.81 11.39
C ILE A 592 0.16 10.05 12.67
N PRO A 593 -0.10 8.73 12.76
CA PRO A 593 0.27 7.99 13.96
C PRO A 593 1.80 7.85 14.04
N PRO A 594 2.39 7.84 15.25
CA PRO A 594 3.81 7.58 15.42
C PRO A 594 4.16 6.20 14.86
N VAL A 595 5.37 6.06 14.31
CA VAL A 595 5.87 4.76 13.87
C VAL A 595 6.15 3.90 15.11
N GLN A 596 5.26 2.94 15.39
CA GLN A 596 5.38 2.07 16.57
C GLN A 596 6.28 0.84 16.32
N GLY A 597 6.85 0.26 17.37
CA GLY A 597 7.49 -1.06 17.37
C GLY A 597 9.04 -1.10 17.29
N GLU A 598 9.62 -2.17 17.85
CA GLU A 598 11.05 -2.47 17.71
C GLU A 598 11.44 -2.59 16.22
N GLY A 599 12.49 -1.86 15.83
CA GLY A 599 12.99 -1.87 14.45
C GLY A 599 12.22 -1.02 13.43
N GLY A 600 11.24 -0.20 13.86
CA GLY A 600 10.66 0.82 12.98
C GLY A 600 9.45 0.41 12.13
N ARG A 601 8.57 -0.43 12.68
CA ARG A 601 7.52 -1.11 11.90
C ARG A 601 6.17 -0.41 12.05
N PHE A 602 5.87 0.51 11.13
CA PHE A 602 4.59 1.21 11.10
C PHE A 602 3.40 0.25 10.89
N ILE A 603 2.32 0.44 11.65
CA ILE A 603 1.02 -0.20 11.40
C ILE A 603 -0.05 0.90 11.42
N SER A 604 -0.75 1.09 10.30
CA SER A 604 -1.91 1.99 10.25
C SER A 604 -3.18 1.26 10.68
N THR A 605 -3.90 1.85 11.63
CA THR A 605 -5.25 1.40 12.04
C THR A 605 -6.37 2.26 11.47
N LEU A 606 -6.02 3.41 10.89
CA LEU A 606 -6.99 4.44 10.49
C LEU A 606 -7.93 3.93 9.39
N ARG A 607 -7.42 3.14 8.45
CA ARG A 607 -8.14 2.74 7.22
C ARG A 607 -8.56 1.27 7.21
N THR A 608 -8.91 0.75 8.37
CA THR A 608 -9.27 -0.67 8.54
C THR A 608 -10.75 -0.97 8.28
N HIS A 609 -11.59 0.06 8.18
CA HIS A 609 -13.03 -0.08 7.99
C HIS A 609 -13.39 -0.61 6.60
N LEU A 610 -14.23 -1.65 6.58
CA LEU A 610 -14.81 -2.17 5.35
C LEU A 610 -16.14 -1.48 5.03
N ILE A 611 -16.22 -0.87 3.84
CA ILE A 611 -17.47 -0.55 3.14
C ILE A 611 -17.92 -1.85 2.49
N MET A 612 -19.06 -2.36 2.94
CA MET A 612 -19.62 -3.62 2.48
C MET A 612 -20.11 -3.51 1.04
N PRO A 613 -20.14 -4.62 0.28
CA PRO A 613 -20.60 -4.62 -1.11
C PRO A 613 -21.99 -4.00 -1.30
N HIS A 614 -22.97 -4.32 -0.46
CA HIS A 614 -24.30 -3.72 -0.53
C HIS A 614 -24.30 -2.19 -0.26
N GLU A 615 -23.40 -1.70 0.59
CA GLU A 615 -23.24 -0.26 0.89
C GLU A 615 -22.66 0.46 -0.33
N ALA A 616 -21.64 -0.12 -0.95
CA ALA A 616 -21.08 0.39 -2.20
C ALA A 616 -22.12 0.38 -3.32
N GLU A 617 -22.96 -0.65 -3.39
CA GLU A 617 -24.08 -0.70 -4.33
C GLU A 617 -25.11 0.40 -4.05
N HIS A 618 -25.44 0.64 -2.78
CA HIS A 618 -26.31 1.75 -2.38
C HIS A 618 -25.74 3.11 -2.82
N LEU A 619 -24.46 3.38 -2.54
CA LEU A 619 -23.79 4.61 -2.93
C LEU A 619 -23.75 4.78 -4.46
N THR A 620 -23.40 3.73 -5.20
CA THR A 620 -23.34 3.79 -6.67
C THR A 620 -24.71 4.00 -7.29
N ARG A 621 -25.78 3.39 -6.74
CA ARG A 621 -27.15 3.66 -7.20
C ARG A 621 -27.58 5.11 -6.92
N ALA A 622 -27.26 5.64 -5.74
CA ALA A 622 -27.58 7.02 -5.39
C ALA A 622 -26.86 8.03 -6.31
N LEU A 623 -25.57 7.80 -6.61
CA LEU A 623 -24.81 8.64 -7.54
C LEU A 623 -25.27 8.50 -9.00
N SER A 624 -25.76 7.33 -9.39
CA SER A 624 -26.25 7.07 -10.76
C SER A 624 -27.57 7.77 -11.09
N ARG A 625 -28.40 8.09 -10.10
CA ARG A 625 -29.74 8.69 -10.31
C ARG A 625 -29.70 10.18 -10.68
N ARG A 626 -28.66 10.92 -10.27
CA ARG A 626 -28.57 12.37 -10.46
C ARG A 626 -27.82 12.74 -11.75
N ARG A 627 -28.24 13.83 -12.42
CA ARG A 627 -27.78 14.20 -13.77
C ARG A 627 -26.64 15.21 -13.83
N SER A 628 -26.21 15.82 -12.72
CA SER A 628 -25.16 16.84 -12.75
C SER A 628 -23.76 16.26 -13.03
N GLY A 629 -22.93 17.02 -13.76
CA GLY A 629 -21.57 16.61 -14.15
C GLY A 629 -20.65 16.29 -12.95
N LEU A 630 -20.83 16.99 -11.81
CA LEU A 630 -20.08 16.74 -10.59
C LEU A 630 -20.46 15.39 -9.95
N ARG A 631 -21.75 15.06 -9.84
CA ARG A 631 -22.20 13.77 -9.27
C ARG A 631 -21.79 12.58 -10.14
N ARG A 632 -21.78 12.74 -11.46
CA ARG A 632 -21.19 11.73 -12.37
C ARG A 632 -19.69 11.61 -12.14
N SER A 633 -18.96 12.72 -11.98
CA SER A 633 -17.53 12.68 -11.65
C SER A 633 -17.27 11.97 -10.32
N TRP A 634 -18.14 12.16 -9.32
CA TRP A 634 -18.11 11.43 -8.05
C TRP A 634 -18.32 9.93 -8.23
N LEU A 635 -19.29 9.53 -9.05
CA LEU A 635 -19.50 8.10 -9.38
C LEU A 635 -18.23 7.49 -9.98
N ILE A 636 -17.66 8.12 -11.01
CA ILE A 636 -16.46 7.60 -11.68
C ILE A 636 -15.27 7.55 -10.72
N ALA A 637 -15.05 8.60 -9.92
CA ALA A 637 -14.01 8.62 -8.90
C ALA A 637 -14.19 7.47 -7.89
N PHE A 638 -15.42 7.27 -7.38
CA PHE A 638 -15.73 6.19 -6.44
C PHE A 638 -15.46 4.81 -7.05
N LEU A 639 -15.87 4.57 -8.31
CA LEU A 639 -15.63 3.30 -9.00
C LEU A 639 -14.13 3.02 -9.18
N LEU A 640 -13.34 4.03 -9.56
CA LEU A 640 -11.89 3.92 -9.70
C LEU A 640 -11.19 3.63 -8.36
N GLY A 641 -11.67 4.21 -7.27
CA GLY A 641 -11.17 3.95 -5.92
C GLY A 641 -11.57 2.55 -5.40
N TYR A 642 -12.87 2.27 -5.34
CA TYR A 642 -13.44 1.12 -4.63
C TYR A 642 -13.31 -0.20 -5.40
N TYR A 643 -13.43 -0.18 -6.74
CA TYR A 643 -13.26 -1.37 -7.56
C TYR A 643 -11.90 -1.43 -8.26
N GLY A 644 -11.42 -0.27 -8.74
CA GLY A 644 -10.11 -0.17 -9.40
C GLY A 644 -8.92 -0.15 -8.44
N GLY A 645 -9.13 0.20 -7.17
CA GLY A 645 -8.05 0.32 -6.19
C GLY A 645 -7.06 1.44 -6.50
N LEU A 646 -7.45 2.48 -7.24
CA LEU A 646 -6.57 3.61 -7.56
C LEU A 646 -6.38 4.53 -6.34
N ARG A 647 -5.20 5.14 -6.25
CA ARG A 647 -4.92 6.20 -5.25
C ARG A 647 -5.61 7.49 -5.64
N ALA A 648 -5.88 8.35 -4.65
CA ALA A 648 -6.43 9.68 -4.89
C ALA A 648 -5.60 10.47 -5.92
N GLY A 649 -4.27 10.53 -5.76
CA GLY A 649 -3.39 11.22 -6.71
C GLY A 649 -3.38 10.59 -8.11
N GLU A 650 -3.62 9.28 -8.23
CA GLU A 650 -3.76 8.62 -9.53
C GLU A 650 -5.08 9.04 -10.19
N VAL A 651 -6.19 8.99 -9.46
CA VAL A 651 -7.52 9.40 -9.96
C VAL A 651 -7.53 10.86 -10.42
N MET A 652 -6.98 11.77 -9.62
CA MET A 652 -6.91 13.19 -9.97
C MET A 652 -5.99 13.46 -11.17
N ALA A 653 -5.08 12.54 -11.47
CA ALA A 653 -4.12 12.72 -12.55
C ALA A 653 -4.57 12.19 -13.90
N LEU A 654 -5.61 11.36 -13.95
CA LEU A 654 -6.06 10.72 -15.17
C LEU A 654 -6.57 11.72 -16.21
N THR A 655 -6.19 11.46 -17.44
CA THR A 655 -6.66 12.14 -18.64
C THR A 655 -7.44 11.19 -19.53
N LEU A 656 -8.14 11.70 -20.54
CA LEU A 656 -8.85 10.85 -21.51
C LEU A 656 -7.91 9.98 -22.36
N HIS A 657 -6.62 10.35 -22.45
CA HIS A 657 -5.59 9.55 -23.10
C HIS A 657 -5.29 8.25 -22.32
N ASP A 658 -5.40 8.32 -21.00
CA ASP A 658 -5.03 7.23 -20.11
C ASP A 658 -6.11 6.13 -20.04
N VAL A 659 -7.23 6.30 -20.74
CA VAL A 659 -8.34 5.35 -20.76
C VAL A 659 -8.52 4.73 -22.15
N ILE A 660 -8.23 3.43 -22.24
CA ILE A 660 -8.33 2.64 -23.46
C ILE A 660 -9.67 1.90 -23.45
N ILE A 661 -10.56 2.27 -24.37
CA ILE A 661 -11.84 1.60 -24.61
C ILE A 661 -11.93 1.24 -26.09
N ASN A 662 -12.46 0.05 -26.42
CA ASN A 662 -12.69 -0.37 -27.80
C ASN A 662 -13.62 0.59 -28.55
N GLN A 663 -13.41 0.75 -29.86
CA GLN A 663 -14.23 1.63 -30.70
C GLN A 663 -15.57 0.96 -31.12
N PRO A 664 -16.61 1.76 -31.40
CA PRO A 664 -17.87 1.25 -31.95
C PRO A 664 -17.60 0.59 -33.31
N GLY A 665 -17.74 -0.73 -33.39
CA GLY A 665 -17.51 -1.52 -34.61
C GLY A 665 -16.92 -2.90 -34.38
N ASP A 666 -16.28 -3.13 -33.23
CA ASP A 666 -15.88 -4.47 -32.82
C ASP A 666 -17.08 -5.15 -32.13
N ASN A 667 -17.65 -6.19 -32.76
CA ASN A 667 -18.72 -7.04 -32.20
C ASN A 667 -18.25 -7.89 -30.98
N GLY A 668 -17.34 -7.35 -30.16
CA GLY A 668 -16.79 -7.97 -28.96
C GLY A 668 -17.22 -7.27 -27.68
N PRO A 669 -16.96 -7.88 -26.51
CA PRO A 669 -17.27 -7.27 -25.22
C PRO A 669 -16.49 -5.95 -25.02
N THR A 670 -17.13 -4.95 -24.39
CA THR A 670 -16.50 -3.68 -24.04
C THR A 670 -15.29 -3.92 -23.12
N TYR A 671 -14.08 -3.64 -23.61
CA TYR A 671 -12.88 -3.59 -22.78
C TYR A 671 -12.59 -2.15 -22.37
N CYS A 672 -12.28 -1.95 -21.09
CA CYS A 672 -11.85 -0.66 -20.53
C CYS A 672 -10.62 -0.85 -19.65
N TYR A 673 -9.49 -0.32 -20.10
CA TYR A 673 -8.24 -0.29 -19.35
C TYR A 673 -7.89 1.13 -18.94
N VAL A 674 -7.48 1.30 -17.69
CA VAL A 674 -6.95 2.56 -17.16
C VAL A 674 -5.44 2.43 -17.02
N GLU A 675 -4.70 3.20 -17.80
CA GLU A 675 -3.23 3.18 -17.82
C GLU A 675 -2.66 4.21 -16.84
N ILE A 676 -1.91 3.72 -15.86
CA ILE A 676 -1.17 4.56 -14.94
C ILE A 676 0.25 4.66 -15.48
N HIS A 677 0.63 5.83 -16.01
CA HIS A 677 1.96 6.05 -16.61
C HIS A 677 3.01 6.57 -15.61
N ALA A 678 2.57 7.10 -14.46
CA ALA A 678 3.43 7.63 -13.40
C ALA A 678 2.73 7.52 -12.04
N GLY A 679 3.52 7.51 -10.97
CA GLY A 679 3.04 7.56 -9.59
C GLY A 679 4.20 7.61 -8.60
N LYS A 680 3.91 7.56 -7.29
CA LYS A 680 4.90 7.76 -6.21
C LYS A 680 6.11 6.82 -6.26
N THR A 681 6.01 5.66 -6.93
CA THR A 681 7.12 4.71 -7.11
C THR A 681 7.24 4.25 -8.57
N ALA A 682 8.42 3.77 -8.95
CA ALA A 682 8.65 3.18 -10.29
C ALA A 682 7.70 2.00 -10.62
N ASN A 683 7.10 1.36 -9.61
CA ASN A 683 6.13 0.27 -9.75
C ASN A 683 4.68 0.76 -9.90
N ALA A 684 4.43 2.06 -9.83
CA ALA A 684 3.09 2.61 -10.03
C ALA A 684 2.57 2.40 -11.46
N ARG A 685 3.50 2.24 -12.42
CA ARG A 685 3.19 1.99 -13.83
C ARG A 685 2.48 0.66 -14.03
N ARG A 686 1.21 0.71 -14.41
CA ARG A 686 0.36 -0.48 -14.59
C ARG A 686 -0.87 -0.17 -15.43
N SER A 687 -1.55 -1.21 -15.89
CA SER A 687 -2.84 -1.12 -16.57
C SER A 687 -3.89 -1.82 -15.72
N VAL A 688 -4.97 -1.11 -15.36
CA VAL A 688 -6.07 -1.63 -14.53
C VAL A 688 -7.23 -2.01 -15.46
N PRO A 689 -7.63 -3.29 -15.53
CA PRO A 689 -8.71 -3.77 -16.40
C PRO A 689 -10.07 -3.49 -15.74
N LEU A 690 -10.49 -2.23 -15.70
CA LEU A 690 -11.69 -1.80 -14.97
C LEU A 690 -12.94 -2.61 -15.36
N HIS A 691 -13.11 -2.91 -16.65
CA HIS A 691 -14.19 -3.74 -17.20
C HIS A 691 -14.31 -5.16 -16.60
N LEU A 692 -13.24 -5.70 -15.99
CA LEU A 692 -13.28 -6.98 -15.28
C LEU A 692 -13.63 -6.83 -13.79
N LEU A 693 -13.51 -5.62 -13.26
CA LEU A 693 -13.57 -5.34 -11.83
C LEU A 693 -14.92 -4.75 -11.39
N ILE A 694 -15.66 -4.11 -12.30
CA ILE A 694 -16.99 -3.53 -12.08
C ILE A 694 -18.08 -4.28 -12.84
N SER A 695 -19.33 -4.09 -12.42
CA SER A 695 -20.47 -4.71 -13.11
C SER A 695 -20.69 -4.13 -14.52
N PRO A 696 -21.29 -4.90 -15.45
CA PRO A 696 -21.59 -4.42 -16.80
C PRO A 696 -22.42 -3.13 -16.81
N GLU A 697 -23.37 -3.00 -15.89
CA GLU A 697 -24.25 -1.82 -15.77
C GLU A 697 -23.45 -0.57 -15.41
N LEU A 698 -22.54 -0.68 -14.44
CA LEU A 698 -21.65 0.42 -14.05
C LEU A 698 -20.65 0.75 -15.17
N MET A 699 -20.18 -0.25 -15.91
CA MET A 699 -19.30 -0.05 -17.06
C MET A 699 -19.98 0.75 -18.18
N THR A 700 -21.29 0.57 -18.39
CA THR A 700 -22.05 1.42 -19.33
C THR A 700 -21.98 2.88 -18.91
N LEU A 701 -22.18 3.19 -17.63
CA LEU A 701 -22.11 4.57 -17.12
C LEU A 701 -20.70 5.18 -17.26
N VAL A 702 -19.65 4.38 -17.03
CA VAL A 702 -18.26 4.81 -17.24
C VAL A 702 -18.01 5.14 -18.72
N LYS A 703 -18.50 4.28 -19.63
CA LYS A 703 -18.36 4.51 -21.07
C LYS A 703 -19.10 5.77 -21.49
N GLU A 704 -20.35 5.95 -21.09
CA GLU A 704 -21.15 7.14 -21.40
C GLU A 704 -20.50 8.44 -20.90
N TRP A 705 -19.87 8.41 -19.72
CA TRP A 705 -19.12 9.56 -19.21
C TRP A 705 -17.94 9.90 -20.14
N ILE A 706 -17.14 8.90 -20.49
CA ILE A 706 -15.94 9.08 -21.33
C ILE A 706 -16.32 9.55 -22.73
N ASP A 707 -17.34 8.95 -23.33
CA ASP A 707 -17.79 9.29 -24.68
C ASP A 707 -18.29 10.74 -24.72
N ARG A 708 -19.15 11.14 -23.76
CA ARG A 708 -19.58 12.54 -23.61
C ARG A 708 -18.40 13.50 -23.44
N ARG A 709 -17.46 13.17 -22.56
CA ARG A 709 -16.28 14.01 -22.32
C ARG A 709 -15.39 14.16 -23.56
N ARG A 710 -15.27 13.10 -24.36
CA ARG A 710 -14.54 13.13 -25.65
C ARG A 710 -15.27 13.99 -26.68
N GLU A 711 -16.59 13.90 -26.73
CA GLU A 711 -17.44 14.69 -27.62
C GLU A 711 -17.38 16.18 -27.28
N SER A 712 -17.47 16.56 -25.99
CA SER A 712 -17.45 17.97 -25.54
C SER A 712 -16.21 18.75 -25.97
N PHE A 713 -15.06 18.09 -26.18
CA PHE A 713 -13.81 18.75 -26.60
C PHE A 713 -13.25 18.20 -27.92
N ALA A 714 -14.10 17.54 -28.71
CA ALA A 714 -13.69 16.96 -29.97
C ALA A 714 -13.09 18.04 -30.90
N GLY A 715 -11.85 17.81 -31.35
CA GLY A 715 -11.14 18.73 -32.26
C GLY A 715 -10.52 19.96 -31.59
N GLN A 716 -10.84 20.26 -30.32
CA GLN A 716 -10.32 21.45 -29.62
C GLN A 716 -9.05 21.15 -28.82
N HIS A 717 -8.99 20.00 -28.16
CA HIS A 717 -7.86 19.61 -27.31
C HIS A 717 -7.39 18.19 -27.60
N ARG A 718 -6.09 17.93 -27.40
CA ARG A 718 -5.55 16.57 -27.42
C ARG A 718 -6.03 15.81 -26.18
N LEU A 719 -6.35 14.53 -26.29
CA LEU A 719 -6.87 13.71 -25.18
C LEU A 719 -5.99 13.75 -23.92
N LYS A 720 -4.67 13.86 -24.07
CA LYS A 720 -3.70 13.98 -22.97
C LYS A 720 -3.79 15.28 -22.17
N ASN A 721 -4.50 16.28 -22.70
CA ASN A 721 -4.69 17.58 -22.07
C ASN A 721 -6.13 17.73 -21.52
N ILE A 722 -6.97 16.71 -21.66
CA ILE A 722 -8.34 16.71 -21.15
C ILE A 722 -8.36 15.80 -19.92
N ALA A 723 -8.60 16.37 -18.75
CA ALA A 723 -8.74 15.60 -17.52
C ALA A 723 -9.96 14.66 -17.62
N LEU A 724 -9.81 13.43 -17.12
CA LEU A 724 -10.90 12.45 -17.09
C LEU A 724 -12.07 12.95 -16.22
N LEU A 725 -11.76 13.63 -15.12
CA LEU A 725 -12.71 14.15 -14.15
C LEU A 725 -12.56 15.67 -14.07
N GLY A 726 -13.56 16.40 -14.56
CA GLY A 726 -13.55 17.87 -14.62
C GLY A 726 -14.93 18.43 -15.00
N PRO A 727 -15.13 19.76 -14.87
CA PRO A 727 -16.38 20.43 -15.23
C PRO A 727 -16.71 20.27 -16.71
N GLU A 728 -17.98 20.07 -17.08
CA GLU A 728 -18.40 19.80 -18.47
C GLU A 728 -17.91 20.87 -19.47
N SER A 729 -17.84 22.13 -19.05
CA SER A 729 -17.41 23.29 -19.85
C SER A 729 -15.88 23.48 -19.94
N SER A 730 -15.07 22.76 -19.16
CA SER A 730 -13.62 22.99 -19.08
C SER A 730 -12.82 21.71 -19.29
N PRO A 731 -11.71 21.71 -20.06
CA PRO A 731 -10.86 20.53 -20.21
C PRO A 731 -10.02 20.24 -18.96
N LEU A 732 -9.96 21.18 -18.00
CA LEU A 732 -9.19 21.06 -16.77
C LEU A 732 -9.86 20.12 -15.78
N GLY A 733 -9.05 19.54 -14.89
CA GLY A 733 -9.53 18.67 -13.83
C GLY A 733 -9.98 19.45 -12.60
N TYR A 734 -10.84 18.83 -11.80
CA TYR A 734 -11.18 19.33 -10.47
C TYR A 734 -9.97 19.34 -9.52
N SER A 735 -10.02 20.13 -8.44
CA SER A 735 -9.08 19.99 -7.32
C SER A 735 -9.50 18.83 -6.41
N ARG A 736 -8.61 18.44 -5.48
CA ARG A 736 -8.94 17.40 -4.50
C ARG A 736 -10.08 17.86 -3.59
N GLU A 737 -10.05 19.12 -3.20
CA GLU A 737 -10.97 19.79 -2.29
C GLU A 737 -12.36 19.95 -2.93
N SER A 738 -12.44 20.07 -4.25
CA SER A 738 -13.74 20.20 -4.95
C SER A 738 -14.34 18.85 -5.36
N LEU A 739 -13.54 17.78 -5.47
CA LEU A 739 -14.01 16.48 -5.95
C LEU A 739 -13.98 15.37 -4.89
N LEU A 740 -12.81 15.07 -4.33
CA LEU A 740 -12.63 13.90 -3.49
C LEU A 740 -13.08 14.16 -2.04
N THR A 741 -12.72 15.31 -1.46
CA THR A 741 -13.14 15.66 -0.10
C THR A 741 -14.67 15.68 0.04
N PRO A 742 -15.43 16.34 -0.87
CA PRO A 742 -16.89 16.37 -0.79
C PRO A 742 -17.53 15.01 -1.09
N LEU A 743 -16.98 14.24 -2.04
CA LEU A 743 -17.41 12.85 -2.29
C LEU A 743 -17.31 12.01 -1.01
N MET A 744 -16.17 12.06 -0.32
CA MET A 744 -15.95 11.25 0.88
C MET A 744 -16.82 11.73 2.05
N ALA A 745 -17.01 13.04 2.21
CA ALA A 745 -17.93 13.60 3.20
C ALA A 745 -19.37 13.14 2.94
N TRP A 746 -19.82 13.22 1.68
CA TRP A 746 -21.14 12.75 1.28
C TRP A 746 -21.30 11.24 1.52
N ALA A 747 -20.35 10.42 1.10
CA ALA A 747 -20.40 8.97 1.30
C ALA A 747 -20.40 8.59 2.79
N ARG A 748 -19.63 9.30 3.63
CA ARG A 748 -19.64 9.14 5.09
C ARG A 748 -21.01 9.45 5.68
N GLN A 749 -21.63 10.55 5.24
CA GLN A 749 -22.97 10.93 5.69
C GLN A 749 -24.04 9.94 5.23
N SER A 750 -24.01 9.52 3.96
CA SER A 750 -24.96 8.55 3.39
C SER A 750 -24.88 7.17 4.04
N LEU A 751 -23.74 6.83 4.65
CA LEU A 751 -23.54 5.55 5.32
C LEU A 751 -23.53 5.65 6.85
N ARG A 752 -23.89 6.79 7.45
CA ARG A 752 -23.85 7.02 8.91
C ARG A 752 -24.61 5.95 9.71
N GLY A 753 -25.75 5.46 9.23
CA GLY A 753 -26.50 4.39 9.92
C GLY A 753 -25.86 3.00 9.79
N ALA A 754 -25.15 2.74 8.68
CA ALA A 754 -24.60 1.41 8.36
C ALA A 754 -23.14 1.23 8.83
N LEU A 755 -22.34 2.30 8.85
CA LEU A 755 -20.93 2.28 9.26
C LEU A 755 -20.73 2.40 10.77
N THR A 756 -21.69 2.96 11.50
CA THR A 756 -21.53 3.32 12.92
C THR A 756 -22.71 2.94 13.81
N PRO A 757 -23.08 1.66 13.98
CA PRO A 757 -23.87 1.28 15.16
C PRO A 757 -23.00 1.52 16.42
N GLY A 758 -23.22 2.63 17.11
CA GLY A 758 -22.58 2.94 18.41
C GLY A 758 -21.18 3.56 18.36
N MET A 759 -20.67 3.98 17.19
CA MET A 759 -19.44 4.78 17.08
C MET A 759 -19.78 6.22 16.70
N LYS A 760 -19.01 7.21 17.16
CA LYS A 760 -19.23 8.58 16.69
C LYS A 760 -18.67 8.72 15.28
N LEU A 761 -19.35 9.53 14.47
CA LEU A 761 -18.97 9.70 13.07
C LEU A 761 -17.51 10.14 12.96
N GLU A 762 -17.08 11.07 13.82
CA GLU A 762 -15.74 11.64 13.98
C GLU A 762 -14.61 10.61 14.17
N ASP A 763 -14.90 9.45 14.76
CA ASP A 763 -13.91 8.41 15.04
C ASP A 763 -13.54 7.55 13.82
N ILE A 764 -14.31 7.64 12.72
CA ILE A 764 -14.02 6.91 11.48
C ILE A 764 -13.20 7.78 10.52
N HIS A 765 -11.95 7.37 10.29
CA HIS A 765 -11.14 7.91 9.20
C HIS A 765 -11.67 7.44 7.84
N PHE A 766 -12.49 8.29 7.22
CA PHE A 766 -13.20 8.02 5.98
C PHE A 766 -12.65 8.90 4.84
N ASP A 767 -11.45 8.57 4.35
CA ASP A 767 -10.80 9.26 3.23
C ASP A 767 -10.82 8.43 1.94
N PHE A 768 -10.43 9.03 0.81
CA PHE A 768 -10.48 8.34 -0.48
C PHE A 768 -9.59 7.10 -0.53
N HIS A 769 -8.51 7.07 0.27
CA HIS A 769 -7.60 5.92 0.30
C HIS A 769 -8.22 4.70 0.96
N LEU A 770 -9.19 4.87 1.87
CA LEU A 770 -10.02 3.79 2.40
C LEU A 770 -10.63 2.93 1.28
N LEU A 771 -11.04 3.54 0.16
CA LEU A 771 -11.61 2.81 -0.98
C LEU A 771 -10.62 1.81 -1.58
N ARG A 772 -9.32 2.13 -1.57
CA ARG A 772 -8.27 1.22 -2.04
C ARG A 772 -8.07 0.03 -1.10
N HIS A 773 -8.12 0.24 0.22
CA HIS A 773 -8.09 -0.85 1.21
C HIS A 773 -9.28 -1.81 1.01
N ASN A 774 -10.46 -1.25 0.73
CA ASN A 774 -11.65 -2.01 0.39
C ASN A 774 -11.48 -2.81 -0.90
N ALA A 775 -11.03 -2.18 -1.99
CA ALA A 775 -10.78 -2.85 -3.26
C ALA A 775 -9.88 -4.09 -3.08
N ILE A 776 -8.76 -3.91 -2.37
CA ILE A 776 -7.78 -4.97 -2.12
C ILE A 776 -8.38 -6.08 -1.27
N SER A 777 -9.06 -5.73 -0.17
CA SER A 777 -9.69 -6.70 0.74
C SER A 777 -10.70 -7.58 0.00
N TRP A 778 -11.57 -6.98 -0.81
CA TRP A 778 -12.57 -7.71 -1.59
C TRP A 778 -11.95 -8.54 -2.71
N LEU A 779 -10.92 -8.04 -3.39
CA LEU A 779 -10.19 -8.82 -4.39
C LEU A 779 -9.50 -10.04 -3.77
N VAL A 780 -8.89 -9.90 -2.60
CA VAL A 780 -8.27 -11.04 -1.91
C VAL A 780 -9.32 -12.11 -1.57
N LEU A 781 -10.47 -11.73 -1.01
CA LEU A 781 -11.56 -12.67 -0.72
C LEU A 781 -12.03 -13.42 -1.98
N ARG A 782 -12.27 -12.70 -3.08
CA ARG A 782 -12.67 -13.27 -4.38
C ARG A 782 -11.62 -14.21 -4.97
N LEU A 783 -10.33 -13.94 -4.76
CA LEU A 783 -9.27 -14.81 -5.26
C LEU A 783 -9.12 -16.09 -4.42
N TYR A 784 -9.33 -16.02 -3.11
CA TYR A 784 -9.25 -17.19 -2.22
C TYR A 784 -10.51 -18.05 -2.21
N SER A 785 -11.68 -17.53 -2.58
CA SER A 785 -12.88 -18.36 -2.78
C SER A 785 -12.71 -19.41 -3.88
N ASP A 786 -11.72 -19.28 -4.75
CA ASP A 786 -11.39 -20.26 -5.78
C ASP A 786 -10.80 -21.57 -5.20
N ASP A 787 -10.06 -21.48 -4.11
CA ASP A 787 -9.49 -22.65 -3.41
C ASP A 787 -10.39 -23.09 -2.23
N TYR A 788 -11.20 -22.16 -1.73
CA TYR A 788 -12.06 -22.34 -0.58
C TYR A 788 -13.49 -21.84 -0.89
N PRO A 789 -14.29 -22.56 -1.71
CA PRO A 789 -15.63 -22.13 -2.12
C PRO A 789 -16.57 -21.85 -0.95
N GLN A 790 -16.39 -22.56 0.18
CA GLN A 790 -17.16 -22.39 1.40
C GLN A 790 -17.07 -20.98 2.02
N LEU A 791 -16.07 -20.18 1.61
CA LEU A 791 -15.99 -18.77 2.00
C LEU A 791 -17.21 -17.98 1.50
N LEU A 792 -17.73 -18.31 0.32
CA LEU A 792 -18.88 -17.64 -0.30
C LEU A 792 -20.19 -18.03 0.39
N ASP A 793 -20.35 -19.30 0.75
CA ASP A 793 -21.57 -19.82 1.37
C ASP A 793 -21.85 -19.14 2.72
N ARG A 794 -20.80 -18.72 3.43
CA ARG A 794 -20.92 -18.12 4.77
C ARG A 794 -21.03 -16.60 4.77
N LEU A 795 -20.96 -15.95 3.60
CA LEU A 795 -21.04 -14.49 3.50
C LEU A 795 -22.36 -13.96 4.08
N SER A 796 -22.27 -12.86 4.82
CA SER A 796 -23.43 -12.14 5.38
C SER A 796 -24.39 -11.70 4.29
N SER A 797 -25.64 -11.42 4.64
CA SER A 797 -26.64 -10.85 3.72
C SER A 797 -26.14 -9.54 3.09
N ALA A 798 -25.32 -8.78 3.81
CA ALA A 798 -24.63 -7.59 3.36
C ALA A 798 -23.62 -7.81 2.19
N CYS A 799 -23.17 -9.04 1.97
CA CYS A 799 -22.25 -9.41 0.88
C CYS A 799 -22.89 -10.37 -0.13
N ARG A 800 -23.79 -11.24 0.35
CA ARG A 800 -24.46 -12.28 -0.43
C ARG A 800 -25.40 -11.64 -1.45
N GLY A 801 -25.32 -12.09 -2.70
CA GLY A 801 -26.13 -11.57 -3.82
C GLY A 801 -25.52 -10.39 -4.57
N HIS A 802 -24.46 -9.76 -4.05
CA HIS A 802 -23.76 -8.69 -4.76
C HIS A 802 -23.02 -9.23 -6.00
N TRP A 803 -23.03 -8.47 -7.10
CA TRP A 803 -22.44 -8.88 -8.40
C TRP A 803 -21.00 -9.41 -8.27
N SER A 804 -20.17 -8.77 -7.44
CA SER A 804 -18.74 -9.13 -7.23
C SER A 804 -18.49 -10.59 -6.83
N PHE A 805 -19.49 -11.27 -6.24
CA PHE A 805 -19.39 -12.65 -5.78
C PHE A 805 -20.16 -13.64 -6.67
N THR A 806 -20.68 -13.19 -7.80
CA THR A 806 -21.27 -14.07 -8.82
C THR A 806 -20.18 -14.87 -9.54
N PRO A 807 -20.48 -16.07 -10.07
CA PRO A 807 -19.49 -16.86 -10.80
C PRO A 807 -18.81 -16.12 -11.96
N PRO A 808 -19.51 -15.32 -12.81
CA PRO A 808 -18.87 -14.52 -13.85
C PRO A 808 -17.91 -13.46 -13.30
N ALA A 809 -18.29 -12.76 -12.22
CA ALA A 809 -17.43 -11.75 -11.61
C ALA A 809 -16.18 -12.39 -10.98
N LEU A 810 -16.29 -13.56 -10.37
CA LEU A 810 -15.13 -14.30 -9.85
C LEU A 810 -14.19 -14.72 -10.99
N ALA A 811 -14.73 -15.17 -12.12
CA ALA A 811 -13.94 -15.47 -13.31
C ALA A 811 -13.21 -14.23 -13.86
N ASN A 812 -13.88 -13.08 -13.90
CA ASN A 812 -13.28 -11.82 -14.31
C ASN A 812 -12.18 -11.36 -13.35
N CYS A 813 -12.36 -11.54 -12.03
CA CYS A 813 -11.31 -11.27 -11.03
C CYS A 813 -10.06 -12.12 -11.29
N ARG A 814 -10.25 -13.42 -11.56
CA ARG A 814 -9.14 -14.32 -11.91
C ARG A 814 -8.42 -13.85 -13.16
N ARG A 815 -9.16 -13.49 -14.22
CA ARG A 815 -8.59 -12.95 -15.45
C ARG A 815 -7.81 -11.67 -15.20
N ALA A 816 -8.37 -10.73 -14.45
CA ALA A 816 -7.72 -9.46 -14.11
C ALA A 816 -6.36 -9.64 -13.40
N VAL A 817 -6.22 -10.69 -12.58
CA VAL A 817 -5.00 -10.93 -11.78
C VAL A 817 -4.03 -11.89 -12.47
N TYR A 818 -4.51 -12.96 -13.09
CA TYR A 818 -3.69 -14.04 -13.65
C TYR A 818 -3.32 -13.85 -15.12
N ASP A 819 -4.14 -13.15 -15.93
CA ASP A 819 -3.86 -13.00 -17.37
C ASP A 819 -2.58 -12.16 -17.62
N VAL A 820 -2.09 -11.45 -16.61
CA VAL A 820 -0.85 -10.68 -16.67
C VAL A 820 0.41 -11.57 -16.62
N LEU A 821 0.38 -12.76 -15.98
CA LEU A 821 1.55 -13.64 -15.83
C LEU A 821 1.17 -15.13 -15.66
N GLU A 822 1.25 -15.89 -16.76
CA GLU A 822 1.34 -17.37 -16.89
C GLU A 822 0.35 -18.25 -16.08
N LYS A 823 -0.20 -19.26 -16.76
CA LYS A 823 -1.11 -20.30 -16.23
C LYS A 823 -0.64 -20.98 -14.92
N ASP A 824 0.66 -20.95 -14.60
CA ASP A 824 1.26 -21.60 -13.43
C ASP A 824 1.34 -20.71 -12.17
N ALA A 825 0.92 -19.44 -12.22
CA ALA A 825 1.03 -18.54 -11.07
C ALA A 825 0.20 -19.01 -9.85
N LYS A 826 -0.95 -19.66 -10.09
CA LYS A 826 -1.76 -20.30 -9.06
C LYS A 826 -1.00 -21.44 -8.39
N ALA A 827 -0.44 -22.36 -9.17
CA ALA A 827 0.34 -23.51 -8.68
C ALA A 827 1.60 -23.09 -7.90
N ARG A 828 2.19 -21.94 -8.23
CA ARG A 828 3.38 -21.39 -7.57
C ARG A 828 3.09 -20.57 -6.31
N GLY A 829 1.81 -20.32 -5.97
CA GLY A 829 1.42 -19.56 -4.79
C GLY A 829 1.69 -18.05 -4.88
N HIS A 830 1.78 -17.49 -6.09
CA HIS A 830 2.16 -16.09 -6.32
C HIS A 830 0.98 -15.12 -6.41
N ARG A 831 -0.23 -15.54 -6.03
CA ARG A 831 -1.48 -14.77 -6.15
C ARG A 831 -1.39 -13.35 -5.59
N LEU A 832 -0.93 -13.20 -4.34
CA LEU A 832 -0.83 -11.89 -3.69
C LEU A 832 0.24 -11.00 -4.33
N GLU A 833 1.29 -11.57 -4.90
CA GLU A 833 2.32 -10.82 -5.64
C GLU A 833 1.78 -10.31 -6.99
N LEU A 834 0.93 -11.10 -7.66
CA LEU A 834 0.24 -10.64 -8.86
C LEU A 834 -0.77 -9.54 -8.56
N LEU A 835 -1.54 -9.70 -7.48
CA LEU A 835 -2.44 -8.65 -7.01
C LEU A 835 -1.66 -7.39 -6.63
N ALA A 836 -0.53 -7.51 -5.95
CA ALA A 836 0.35 -6.39 -5.63
C ALA A 836 0.77 -5.62 -6.89
N LYS A 837 1.07 -6.32 -8.00
CA LYS A 837 1.38 -5.66 -9.30
C LYS A 837 0.18 -4.94 -9.89
N LEU A 838 -1.00 -5.58 -9.91
CA LEU A 838 -2.23 -4.97 -10.40
C LEU A 838 -2.57 -3.67 -9.64
N ILE A 839 -2.28 -3.65 -8.35
CA ILE A 839 -2.55 -2.54 -7.44
C ILE A 839 -1.40 -1.52 -7.42
N GLY A 840 -0.20 -1.86 -7.90
CA GLY A 840 0.97 -0.97 -7.93
C GLY A 840 1.75 -0.93 -6.61
N HIS A 841 1.82 -2.05 -5.90
CA HIS A 841 2.70 -2.28 -4.75
C HIS A 841 4.01 -2.94 -5.19
N ARG A 842 5.08 -2.72 -4.42
CA ARG A 842 6.42 -3.27 -4.70
C ARG A 842 6.53 -4.76 -4.40
N ASN A 843 5.79 -5.25 -3.41
CA ASN A 843 5.77 -6.64 -2.98
C ASN A 843 4.40 -6.96 -2.34
N SER A 844 4.13 -8.24 -2.11
CA SER A 844 2.92 -8.68 -1.42
C SER A 844 2.89 -8.37 0.08
N GLN A 845 4.02 -8.08 0.73
CA GLN A 845 4.06 -7.80 2.18
C GLN A 845 3.30 -6.52 2.52
N THR A 846 3.49 -5.45 1.75
CA THR A 846 2.72 -4.20 1.91
C THR A 846 1.22 -4.49 1.84
N LEU A 847 0.80 -5.27 0.85
CA LEU A 847 -0.60 -5.66 0.66
C LEU A 847 -1.14 -6.46 1.85
N THR A 848 -0.36 -7.41 2.35
CA THR A 848 -0.71 -8.29 3.47
C THR A 848 -0.79 -7.54 4.81
N HIS A 849 0.14 -6.65 5.13
CA HIS A 849 0.17 -5.99 6.43
C HIS A 849 -0.80 -4.80 6.53
N HIS A 850 -0.93 -4.01 5.45
CA HIS A 850 -1.59 -2.71 5.53
C HIS A 850 -2.96 -2.65 4.86
N TYR A 851 -3.21 -3.44 3.82
CA TYR A 851 -4.36 -3.22 2.92
C TYR A 851 -5.42 -4.31 2.95
N THR A 852 -5.08 -5.51 3.44
CA THR A 852 -5.97 -6.68 3.35
C THR A 852 -6.59 -7.01 4.70
N HIS A 853 -7.71 -6.37 4.99
CA HIS A 853 -8.35 -6.40 6.31
C HIS A 853 -9.25 -7.61 6.56
N VAL A 854 -9.40 -8.49 5.56
CA VAL A 854 -10.16 -9.74 5.65
C VAL A 854 -9.28 -10.97 5.90
N LEU A 855 -7.94 -10.83 5.94
CA LEU A 855 -7.03 -11.98 5.98
C LEU A 855 -7.20 -12.87 7.21
N GLY A 856 -7.41 -12.31 8.39
CA GLY A 856 -7.56 -13.09 9.62
C GLY A 856 -8.81 -13.97 9.61
N GLU A 857 -9.90 -13.44 9.08
CA GLU A 857 -11.16 -14.17 8.98
C GLU A 857 -11.11 -15.26 7.89
N ILE A 858 -10.52 -14.98 6.72
CA ILE A 858 -10.25 -16.02 5.71
C ILE A 858 -9.35 -17.10 6.32
N HIS A 859 -8.29 -16.72 7.04
CA HIS A 859 -7.38 -17.67 7.67
C HIS A 859 -8.12 -18.59 8.67
N GLY A 860 -8.96 -18.02 9.53
CA GLY A 860 -9.78 -18.80 10.46
C GLY A 860 -10.70 -19.81 9.76
N GLU A 861 -11.32 -19.40 8.65
CA GLU A 861 -12.18 -20.29 7.84
C GLU A 861 -11.40 -21.41 7.15
N VAL A 862 -10.21 -21.10 6.61
CA VAL A 862 -9.31 -22.11 6.03
C VAL A 862 -8.87 -23.13 7.07
N LEU A 863 -8.49 -22.68 8.27
CA LEU A 863 -8.06 -23.56 9.35
C LEU A 863 -9.19 -24.48 9.82
N LEU A 864 -10.42 -23.95 9.95
CA LEU A 864 -11.58 -24.76 10.32
C LEU A 864 -11.86 -25.85 9.30
N GLU A 865 -11.78 -25.54 8.01
CA GLU A 865 -11.97 -26.52 6.95
C GLU A 865 -10.89 -27.60 6.98
N LEU A 866 -9.62 -27.21 7.12
CA LEU A 866 -8.51 -28.16 7.23
C LEU A 866 -8.66 -29.09 8.45
N MET A 867 -9.23 -28.57 9.54
CA MET A 867 -9.49 -29.36 10.74
C MET A 867 -10.73 -30.24 10.64
N LYS A 868 -11.71 -29.95 9.78
CA LYS A 868 -12.86 -30.84 9.51
C LYS A 868 -12.47 -32.05 8.66
N ARG A 869 -11.49 -31.88 7.77
CA ARG A 869 -10.99 -32.96 6.89
C ARG A 869 -10.12 -33.98 7.63
N ARG A 870 -9.74 -33.68 8.86
CA ARG A 870 -8.92 -34.49 9.76
C ARG A 870 -9.79 -35.05 10.84
#